data_AF-A0A8H3IWT6-F1
#
_entry.id   AF-A0A8H3IWT6-F1
#
_cell.length_a   1.000
_cell.length_b   1.000
_cell.length_c   1.000
_cell.angle_alpha   90.00
_cell.angle_beta   90.00
_cell.angle_gamma   90.00
#
_symmetry.space_group_name_H-M   'P 1'
#
loop_
_entity.id
_entity.type
_entity.pdbx_description
1 polymer ?
#
loop_
_entity_poly.entity_id
_entity_poly.type
_entity_poly.pdbx_seq_one_letter_code
_entity_poly.pdbx_strand_id
1 'polypeptide(L)'
;MDHLPLPIDHAVPVRVHCYAPFAREVYHPQDFFTIPSEYGYKDFQDLLEKALDKWMKGPHANEFLQSWLWFALLAQVLDTDVRRADFRRNDETLSTKELNAYLVSWIDRAKEAAENTDGCHHMQTSSYVRASIALATARRFISKHCAHDRMDRDDRSRAQDGFVCLYEGCSVDPRINVKLALSLAILGETLQLERPEAPSGLEGRSQFFTESEIHEKSWGHSTYCRKTLQKNGWCPFEIRRMEATLTGVTSVFLVSNMKPPKPEVDHSQCTTRGCTAKKPFQKALHVFGCDGVDCKTERLDEGRMVEWIRSGKTPLVTLTDATGMEYSAYDLEKDKDVDFVALTHCWEDGIMDSGKDARGGNNRAMHRCQLDKIQETCDRLFKVKKSPGGPKKIYLWIDVLCLPREASTRASAINQLKTIYSKARTVLIWDRQLIQTHRTSSAIEMNMRLRMSKWAQRLWTLQEAVLATDLHVQFKDDTVSIKELEEARDEARNDIYHDYHHVWKAGHPFSSAVSKLRQPQEPYRVKRAWEAVQFRLVQEPQDEAIILANVLRLDVKKLEENGDPLEKPSKVAAKRMVKFLKMLDQKPDLGIPSGIIFLPPPKLDVEGYGWAPGTWLSKQAHAYPLMRPQRLAGSMMKQGFLVEFPGLILHCPHVSLETEKFWIPVQQSLHKWYKVVADRGGKGQDFKDFWDTHVFNSNEPSIIMSTKTPRERWEIGLLVQTKGLLTRGEVRWVRTLCRVWVRLETNTNIVRDLGNQFREKGNAMMFGERLESQKWCIDGTSL
;
A
#
# COMPACT_ATOMS: atom_id res chain seq x y z
N MET A 1 26.58 1.16 -0.35
CA MET A 1 25.36 1.29 -1.16
C MET A 1 25.31 2.72 -1.66
N ASP A 2 26.18 3.01 -2.63
CA ASP A 2 26.49 4.37 -3.09
C ASP A 2 25.57 4.87 -4.21
N HIS A 3 24.87 3.94 -4.87
CA HIS A 3 23.90 4.26 -5.92
C HIS A 3 22.53 4.69 -5.34
N LEU A 4 22.39 4.76 -4.01
CA LEU A 4 21.18 5.22 -3.34
C LEU A 4 21.43 6.56 -2.64
N PRO A 5 20.44 7.47 -2.64
CA PRO A 5 20.59 8.77 -2.01
C PRO A 5 20.54 8.67 -0.48
N LEU A 6 21.12 9.66 0.19
CA LEU A 6 20.98 9.87 1.63
C LEU A 6 20.09 11.09 1.89
N PRO A 7 19.16 11.03 2.85
CA PRO A 7 18.32 12.18 3.18
C PRO A 7 19.13 13.27 3.90
N ILE A 8 18.65 14.53 3.85
CA ILE A 8 19.34 15.70 4.45
C ILE A 8 19.66 15.54 5.95
N ASP A 9 18.90 14.71 6.66
CA ASP A 9 19.07 14.49 8.10
C ASP A 9 20.19 13.50 8.45
N HIS A 10 20.79 12.84 7.46
CA HIS A 10 21.66 11.68 7.66
C HIS A 10 23.11 11.92 7.26
N ALA A 11 24.04 11.61 8.17
CA ALA A 11 25.45 11.94 8.01
C ALA A 11 26.39 10.75 7.68
N VAL A 12 25.98 9.48 7.85
CA VAL A 12 26.94 8.35 7.83
C VAL A 12 26.50 7.17 6.94
N PRO A 13 27.07 6.99 5.73
CA PRO A 13 26.69 5.91 4.82
C PRO A 13 26.78 4.51 5.43
N VAL A 14 25.85 3.61 5.06
CA VAL A 14 25.88 2.21 5.51
C VAL A 14 26.99 1.45 4.82
N ARG A 15 27.91 0.91 5.63
CA ARG A 15 29.05 0.08 5.20
C ARG A 15 28.78 -1.40 5.40
N VAL A 16 28.90 -2.17 4.33
CA VAL A 16 28.74 -3.63 4.28
C VAL A 16 30.12 -4.24 4.04
N HIS A 17 30.53 -5.22 4.85
CA HIS A 17 31.83 -5.87 4.67
C HIS A 17 31.84 -6.75 3.41
N CYS A 18 33.01 -6.86 2.76
CA CYS A 18 33.25 -7.79 1.67
C CYS A 18 33.66 -9.15 2.25
N TYR A 19 32.71 -10.07 2.34
CA TYR A 19 32.90 -11.45 2.80
C TYR A 19 33.36 -12.40 1.69
N ALA A 20 33.12 -12.06 0.42
CA ALA A 20 33.49 -12.89 -0.72
C ALA A 20 34.99 -13.24 -0.71
N PRO A 21 35.36 -14.51 -0.99
CA PRO A 21 36.70 -15.00 -0.77
C PRO A 21 37.68 -14.29 -1.71
N PHE A 22 38.85 -13.94 -1.19
CA PHE A 22 39.89 -13.26 -1.97
C PHE A 22 40.35 -14.09 -3.17
N ALA A 23 40.32 -15.43 -3.05
CA ALA A 23 40.70 -16.36 -4.09
C ALA A 23 39.78 -16.33 -5.33
N ARG A 24 38.54 -15.82 -5.21
CA ARG A 24 37.60 -15.68 -6.33
C ARG A 24 37.51 -14.21 -6.73
N GLU A 25 38.31 -13.83 -7.70
CA GLU A 25 38.36 -12.44 -8.19
C GLU A 25 37.31 -12.14 -9.26
N VAL A 26 36.96 -13.15 -10.08
CA VAL A 26 35.98 -13.03 -11.17
C VAL A 26 34.83 -13.99 -10.90
N TYR A 27 33.61 -13.51 -11.13
CA TYR A 27 32.38 -14.29 -11.10
C TYR A 27 31.76 -14.32 -12.49
N HIS A 28 31.45 -15.52 -12.97
CA HIS A 28 30.87 -15.76 -14.29
C HIS A 28 29.35 -15.96 -14.20
N PRO A 29 28.59 -15.76 -15.28
CA PRO A 29 27.13 -15.92 -15.27
C PRO A 29 26.64 -17.27 -14.73
N GLN A 30 27.27 -18.37 -15.12
CA GLN A 30 26.92 -19.73 -14.68
C GLN A 30 27.11 -19.96 -13.18
N ASP A 31 27.92 -19.13 -12.51
CA ASP A 31 28.27 -19.32 -11.10
C ASP A 31 27.06 -19.25 -10.19
N PHE A 32 26.00 -18.54 -10.59
CA PHE A 32 24.76 -18.50 -9.83
C PHE A 32 24.15 -19.90 -9.64
N PHE A 33 24.33 -20.79 -10.62
CA PHE A 33 23.81 -22.15 -10.61
C PHE A 33 24.79 -23.18 -10.04
N THR A 34 26.09 -22.90 -10.03
CA THR A 34 27.12 -23.87 -9.60
C THR A 34 27.59 -23.64 -8.16
N ILE A 35 27.68 -22.39 -7.69
CA ILE A 35 28.19 -22.05 -6.34
C ILE A 35 27.47 -22.81 -5.23
N PRO A 36 26.13 -22.93 -5.21
CA PRO A 36 25.45 -23.69 -4.15
C PRO A 36 25.99 -25.12 -3.97
N SER A 37 26.38 -25.80 -5.05
CA SER A 37 26.95 -27.15 -4.97
C SER A 37 28.34 -27.19 -4.34
N GLU A 38 29.16 -26.14 -4.51
CA GLU A 38 30.46 -25.99 -3.84
C GLU A 38 30.30 -25.92 -2.31
N TYR A 39 29.16 -25.42 -1.84
CA TYR A 39 28.79 -25.31 -0.44
C TYR A 39 27.92 -26.48 0.07
N GLY A 40 27.81 -27.57 -0.70
CA GLY A 40 27.12 -28.80 -0.31
C GLY A 40 25.63 -28.87 -0.69
N TYR A 41 25.07 -27.86 -1.36
CA TYR A 41 23.68 -27.85 -1.78
C TYR A 41 23.52 -28.39 -3.21
N LYS A 42 23.24 -29.69 -3.31
CA LYS A 42 23.02 -30.38 -4.61
C LYS A 42 21.59 -30.19 -5.16
N ASP A 43 20.63 -29.83 -4.30
CA ASP A 43 19.25 -29.56 -4.67
C ASP A 43 18.88 -28.12 -4.33
N PHE A 44 18.63 -27.31 -5.36
CA PHE A 44 18.19 -25.92 -5.21
C PHE A 44 16.89 -25.81 -4.43
N GLN A 45 15.95 -26.74 -4.63
CA GLN A 45 14.67 -26.70 -3.94
C GLN A 45 14.84 -26.97 -2.44
N ASP A 46 15.77 -27.85 -2.08
CA ASP A 46 16.09 -28.10 -0.68
C ASP A 46 16.72 -26.87 0.00
N LEU A 47 17.64 -26.19 -0.68
CA LEU A 47 18.22 -24.91 -0.22
C LEU A 47 17.15 -23.82 -0.04
N LEU A 48 16.23 -23.70 -0.99
CA LEU A 48 15.11 -22.74 -0.90
C LEU A 48 14.14 -23.09 0.23
N GLU A 49 13.97 -24.37 0.56
CA GLU A 49 13.03 -24.81 1.60
C GLU A 49 13.62 -24.83 3.02
N LYS A 50 14.81 -25.40 3.20
CA LYS A 50 15.43 -25.68 4.50
C LYS A 50 16.38 -24.60 5.02
N ALA A 51 16.61 -23.52 4.27
CA ALA A 51 17.56 -22.47 4.58
C ALA A 51 19.02 -22.97 4.60
N LEU A 52 19.91 -22.24 5.28
CA LEU A 52 21.32 -22.61 5.45
C LEU A 52 21.47 -23.83 6.36
N ASP A 53 22.41 -24.73 6.04
CA ASP A 53 22.78 -25.86 6.87
C ASP A 53 23.03 -25.41 8.32
N LYS A 54 22.39 -26.09 9.28
CA LYS A 54 22.50 -25.83 10.72
C LYS A 54 23.94 -25.82 11.24
N TRP A 55 24.86 -26.54 10.59
CA TRP A 55 26.27 -26.61 10.98
C TRP A 55 27.15 -25.51 10.36
N MET A 56 26.61 -24.74 9.39
CA MET A 56 27.33 -23.65 8.75
C MET A 56 27.54 -22.48 9.74
N LYS A 57 28.80 -22.06 9.92
CA LYS A 57 29.16 -20.93 10.80
C LYS A 57 28.87 -19.58 10.13
N GLY A 58 28.66 -18.55 10.95
CA GLY A 58 28.34 -17.18 10.51
C GLY A 58 29.24 -16.63 9.40
N PRO A 59 30.57 -16.54 9.57
CA PRO A 59 31.45 -16.01 8.54
C PRO A 59 31.32 -16.73 7.19
N HIS A 60 31.31 -18.06 7.23
CA HIS A 60 31.17 -18.90 6.03
C HIS A 60 29.77 -18.78 5.39
N ALA A 61 28.71 -18.62 6.18
CA ALA A 61 27.38 -18.31 5.68
C ALA A 61 27.31 -16.96 4.95
N ASN A 62 27.94 -15.91 5.50
CA ASN A 62 27.97 -14.59 4.87
C ASN A 62 28.83 -14.58 3.60
N GLU A 63 29.95 -15.32 3.59
CA GLU A 63 30.78 -15.54 2.40
C GLU A 63 30.00 -16.24 1.28
N PHE A 64 29.30 -17.33 1.61
CA PHE A 64 28.44 -18.06 0.67
C PHE A 64 27.37 -17.15 0.07
N LEU A 65 26.59 -16.49 0.93
CA LEU A 65 25.48 -15.65 0.50
C LEU A 65 25.95 -14.45 -0.32
N GLN A 66 27.09 -13.83 0.01
CA GLN A 66 27.64 -12.75 -0.80
C GLN A 66 28.17 -13.26 -2.15
N SER A 67 28.86 -14.40 -2.17
CA SER A 67 29.33 -14.99 -3.42
C SER A 67 28.17 -15.36 -4.36
N TRP A 68 27.11 -15.95 -3.82
CA TRP A 68 25.98 -16.46 -4.58
C TRP A 68 24.95 -15.36 -4.93
N LEU A 69 24.39 -14.70 -3.92
CA LEU A 69 23.25 -13.78 -4.09
C LEU A 69 23.67 -12.33 -4.36
N TRP A 70 24.97 -12.02 -4.33
CA TRP A 70 25.50 -10.70 -4.70
C TRP A 70 26.26 -10.77 -6.02
N PHE A 71 27.48 -11.35 -6.02
CA PHE A 71 28.35 -11.32 -7.21
C PHE A 71 27.86 -12.24 -8.33
N ALA A 72 27.58 -13.52 -8.04
CA ALA A 72 27.13 -14.44 -9.07
C ALA A 72 25.73 -14.11 -9.61
N LEU A 73 24.83 -13.60 -8.75
CA LEU A 73 23.54 -13.06 -9.19
C LEU A 73 23.73 -11.88 -10.16
N LEU A 74 24.61 -10.93 -9.82
CA LEU A 74 24.94 -9.80 -10.69
C LEU A 74 25.46 -10.28 -12.05
N ALA A 75 26.44 -11.21 -12.05
CA ALA A 75 27.00 -11.78 -13.27
C ALA A 75 25.94 -12.49 -14.14
N GLN A 76 25.07 -13.31 -13.52
CA GLN A 76 24.03 -14.06 -14.25
C GLN A 76 22.94 -13.14 -14.80
N VAL A 77 22.57 -12.06 -14.10
CA VAL A 77 21.51 -11.16 -14.57
C VAL A 77 22.01 -10.25 -15.68
N LEU A 78 23.23 -9.71 -15.54
CA LEU A 78 23.85 -8.85 -16.56
C LEU A 78 24.39 -9.64 -17.75
N ASP A 79 24.49 -10.97 -17.63
CA ASP A 79 25.08 -11.88 -18.60
C ASP A 79 26.51 -11.47 -18.97
N THR A 80 27.32 -11.18 -17.96
CA THR A 80 28.72 -10.75 -18.10
C THR A 80 29.54 -11.10 -16.88
N ASP A 81 30.86 -11.15 -17.04
CA ASP A 81 31.79 -11.38 -15.93
C ASP A 81 31.84 -10.19 -15.00
N VAL A 82 31.82 -10.45 -13.70
CA VAL A 82 31.86 -9.43 -12.65
C VAL A 82 33.14 -9.58 -11.84
N ARG A 83 33.91 -8.49 -11.75
CA ARG A 83 35.14 -8.45 -10.94
C ARG A 83 34.82 -7.99 -9.53
N ARG A 84 35.34 -8.73 -8.53
CA ARG A 84 35.19 -8.39 -7.11
C ARG A 84 35.82 -7.04 -6.77
N ALA A 85 36.94 -6.69 -7.42
CA ALA A 85 37.69 -5.47 -7.17
C ALA A 85 36.88 -4.19 -7.47
N ASP A 86 36.06 -4.19 -8.52
CA ASP A 86 35.24 -3.04 -8.94
C ASP A 86 34.23 -2.61 -7.86
N PHE A 87 33.86 -3.54 -6.98
CA PHE A 87 32.88 -3.33 -5.93
C PHE A 87 33.47 -3.35 -4.53
N ARG A 88 34.79 -3.22 -4.38
CA ARG A 88 35.48 -3.22 -3.08
C ARG A 88 36.20 -1.90 -2.83
N ARG A 89 36.13 -1.42 -1.60
CA ARG A 89 36.89 -0.28 -1.11
C ARG A 89 38.15 -0.73 -0.38
N ASN A 90 39.06 0.21 -0.18
CA ASN A 90 40.29 0.03 0.60
C ASN A 90 40.02 -0.38 2.07
N ASP A 91 38.84 -0.07 2.61
CA ASP A 91 38.44 -0.40 3.99
C ASP A 91 37.73 -1.76 4.12
N GLU A 92 37.86 -2.64 3.11
CA GLU A 92 37.22 -3.96 3.08
C GLU A 92 35.68 -3.92 3.06
N THR A 93 35.10 -2.81 2.61
CA THR A 93 33.64 -2.67 2.45
C THR A 93 33.21 -2.63 0.99
N LEU A 94 31.96 -3.02 0.72
CA LEU A 94 31.38 -2.97 -0.61
C LEU A 94 31.16 -1.51 -1.05
N SER A 95 31.58 -1.23 -2.28
CA SER A 95 31.27 -0.03 -3.06
C SER A 95 30.28 -0.39 -4.15
N THR A 96 29.35 0.50 -4.49
CA THR A 96 28.47 0.29 -5.66
C THR A 96 28.59 1.44 -6.65
N LYS A 97 29.72 2.15 -6.68
CA LYS A 97 29.94 3.27 -7.60
C LYS A 97 29.90 2.83 -9.06
N GLU A 98 30.48 1.67 -9.36
CA GLU A 98 30.53 1.11 -10.72
C GLU A 98 29.21 0.45 -11.17
N LEU A 99 28.23 0.28 -10.27
CA LEU A 99 27.01 -0.49 -10.58
C LEU A 99 26.24 0.09 -11.77
N ASN A 100 26.09 1.42 -11.82
CA ASN A 100 25.36 2.07 -12.91
C ASN A 100 26.04 1.87 -14.27
N ALA A 101 27.38 1.84 -14.32
CA ALA A 101 28.11 1.58 -15.57
C ALA A 101 27.83 0.16 -16.10
N TYR A 102 27.84 -0.83 -15.20
CA TYR A 102 27.46 -2.21 -15.52
C TYR A 102 26.00 -2.32 -16.02
N LEU A 103 25.07 -1.60 -15.38
CA LEU A 103 23.65 -1.58 -15.78
C LEU A 103 23.43 -0.93 -17.14
N VAL A 104 24.07 0.22 -17.42
CA VAL A 104 24.02 0.89 -18.73
C VAL A 104 24.52 -0.06 -19.82
N SER A 105 25.70 -0.67 -19.60
CA SER A 105 26.27 -1.62 -20.55
C SER A 105 25.35 -2.81 -20.82
N TRP A 106 24.63 -3.30 -19.81
CA TRP A 106 23.64 -4.36 -19.97
C TRP A 106 22.42 -3.92 -20.78
N ILE A 107 21.88 -2.73 -20.50
CA ILE A 107 20.74 -2.15 -21.22
C ILE A 107 21.09 -1.95 -22.70
N ASP A 108 22.29 -1.42 -22.99
CA ASP A 108 22.72 -1.14 -24.36
C ASP A 108 22.94 -2.44 -25.15
N ARG A 109 23.58 -3.46 -24.55
CA ARG A 109 23.67 -4.80 -25.16
C ARG A 109 22.29 -5.39 -25.47
N ALA A 110 21.31 -5.18 -24.59
CA ALA A 110 19.94 -5.67 -24.81
C ALA A 110 19.22 -4.95 -25.95
N LYS A 111 19.45 -3.65 -26.13
CA LYS A 111 18.92 -2.86 -27.27
C LYS A 111 19.55 -3.29 -28.59
N GLU A 112 20.88 -3.35 -28.65
CA GLU A 112 21.62 -3.81 -29.83
C GLU A 112 21.17 -5.22 -30.25
N ALA A 113 20.97 -6.10 -29.26
CA ALA A 113 20.45 -7.44 -29.46
C ALA A 113 19.03 -7.44 -30.04
N ALA A 114 18.15 -6.53 -29.61
CA ALA A 114 16.78 -6.43 -30.11
C ALA A 114 16.70 -5.92 -31.57
N GLU A 115 17.66 -5.08 -31.98
CA GLU A 115 17.74 -4.51 -33.33
C GLU A 115 18.34 -5.49 -34.35
N ASN A 116 19.15 -6.45 -33.90
CA ASN A 116 19.84 -7.39 -34.79
C ASN A 116 18.96 -8.60 -35.18
N THR A 117 18.67 -8.75 -36.48
CA THR A 117 17.81 -9.80 -37.06
C THR A 117 18.54 -11.12 -37.38
N ASP A 118 19.86 -11.21 -37.20
CA ASP A 118 20.70 -12.31 -37.73
C ASP A 118 20.68 -13.62 -36.90
N GLY A 119 19.55 -13.99 -36.29
CA GLY A 119 19.33 -15.34 -35.75
C GLY A 119 19.81 -15.61 -34.31
N CYS A 120 20.35 -14.62 -33.59
CA CYS A 120 20.75 -14.74 -32.18
C CYS A 120 19.58 -14.71 -31.16
N HIS A 121 18.33 -14.68 -31.62
CA HIS A 121 17.14 -14.60 -30.76
C HIS A 121 17.04 -15.72 -29.71
N HIS A 122 17.52 -16.93 -30.02
CA HIS A 122 17.52 -18.05 -29.08
C HIS A 122 18.46 -17.82 -27.88
N MET A 123 19.63 -17.23 -28.11
CA MET A 123 20.59 -16.92 -27.03
C MET A 123 20.05 -15.81 -26.13
N GLN A 124 19.50 -14.75 -26.71
CA GLN A 124 18.86 -13.65 -25.97
C GLN A 124 17.69 -14.13 -25.11
N THR A 125 16.84 -14.98 -25.68
CA THR A 125 15.72 -15.62 -24.97
C THR A 125 16.23 -16.46 -23.79
N SER A 126 17.30 -17.23 -24.01
CA SER A 126 17.92 -18.05 -22.96
C SER A 126 18.46 -17.17 -21.82
N SER A 127 19.26 -16.14 -22.12
CA SER A 127 19.80 -15.23 -21.10
C SER A 127 18.70 -14.52 -20.32
N TYR A 128 17.66 -14.04 -21.01
CA TYR A 128 16.49 -13.43 -20.36
C TYR A 128 15.78 -14.41 -19.40
N VAL A 129 15.53 -15.65 -19.84
CA VAL A 129 14.86 -16.67 -19.01
C VAL A 129 15.73 -17.05 -17.81
N ARG A 130 17.04 -17.23 -17.99
CA ARG A 130 17.98 -17.56 -16.91
C ARG A 130 18.07 -16.43 -15.88
N ALA A 131 18.15 -15.17 -16.31
CA ALA A 131 18.07 -14.01 -15.42
C ALA A 131 16.74 -13.96 -14.66
N SER A 132 15.62 -14.28 -15.33
CA SER A 132 14.29 -14.44 -14.71
C SER A 132 14.30 -15.45 -13.57
N ILE A 133 14.85 -16.63 -13.83
CA ILE A 133 14.95 -17.73 -12.86
C ILE A 133 15.85 -17.32 -11.70
N ALA A 134 17.00 -16.70 -11.97
CA ALA A 134 17.95 -16.28 -10.96
C ALA A 134 17.34 -15.22 -10.01
N LEU A 135 16.71 -14.17 -10.56
CA LEU A 135 16.01 -13.16 -9.78
C LEU A 135 14.86 -13.75 -8.95
N ALA A 136 14.05 -14.64 -9.54
CA ALA A 136 12.95 -15.28 -8.81
C ALA A 136 13.45 -16.18 -7.67
N THR A 137 14.53 -16.93 -7.90
CA THR A 137 15.19 -17.79 -6.92
C THR A 137 15.79 -16.97 -5.78
N ALA A 138 16.59 -15.96 -6.10
CA ALA A 138 17.22 -15.07 -5.12
C ALA A 138 16.16 -14.35 -4.28
N ARG A 139 15.12 -13.80 -4.91
CA ARG A 139 14.01 -13.15 -4.20
C ARG A 139 13.28 -14.12 -3.27
N ARG A 140 13.00 -15.36 -3.72
CA ARG A 140 12.36 -16.38 -2.89
C ARG A 140 13.22 -16.73 -1.67
N PHE A 141 14.52 -16.90 -1.85
CA PHE A 141 15.44 -17.17 -0.75
C PHE A 141 15.50 -15.99 0.24
N ILE A 142 15.77 -14.78 -0.26
CA ILE A 142 15.95 -13.58 0.57
C ILE A 142 14.67 -13.24 1.34
N SER A 143 13.52 -13.23 0.65
CA SER A 143 12.24 -12.91 1.30
C SER A 143 11.81 -13.92 2.35
N LYS A 144 12.27 -15.18 2.25
CA LYS A 144 11.92 -16.26 3.18
C LYS A 144 12.90 -16.39 4.35
N HIS A 145 14.20 -16.22 4.10
CA HIS A 145 15.26 -16.57 5.06
C HIS A 145 16.10 -15.37 5.53
N CYS A 146 16.15 -14.29 4.75
CA CYS A 146 16.99 -13.11 5.04
C CYS A 146 16.17 -11.86 5.44
N ALA A 147 14.84 -11.95 5.43
CA ALA A 147 13.94 -10.84 5.65
C ALA A 147 12.92 -11.16 6.73
N HIS A 148 12.37 -10.12 7.35
CA HIS A 148 11.20 -10.30 8.19
C HIS A 148 9.97 -10.63 7.35
N ASP A 149 9.10 -11.43 7.95
CA ASP A 149 7.79 -11.67 7.41
C ASP A 149 6.96 -10.39 7.34
N ARG A 150 6.11 -10.37 6.33
CA ARG A 150 5.14 -9.31 6.07
C ARG A 150 4.02 -9.38 7.08
N MET A 151 3.87 -8.35 7.90
CA MET A 151 2.80 -8.29 8.90
C MET A 151 1.42 -7.97 8.31
N ASP A 152 1.35 -7.55 7.05
CA ASP A 152 0.13 -7.21 6.33
C ASP A 152 -0.37 -8.33 5.40
N ARG A 153 0.35 -9.47 5.33
CA ARG A 153 -0.21 -10.68 4.71
C ARG A 153 -1.30 -11.25 5.60
N ASP A 154 -2.46 -11.46 4.99
CA ASP A 154 -3.62 -12.10 5.61
C ASP A 154 -3.41 -13.59 5.98
N ASP A 155 -2.35 -14.22 5.48
CA ASP A 155 -2.02 -15.66 5.65
C ASP A 155 -1.50 -16.02 7.06
N ARG A 156 -2.03 -15.41 8.13
CA ARG A 156 -1.57 -15.71 9.50
C ARG A 156 -2.72 -16.11 10.43
N SER A 157 -2.90 -17.42 10.56
CA SER A 157 -3.67 -18.10 11.62
C SER A 157 -3.01 -18.06 13.01
N ARG A 158 -1.90 -17.31 13.21
CA ARG A 158 -1.09 -17.34 14.45
C ARG A 158 -1.16 -16.11 15.35
N ALA A 159 -1.91 -15.07 15.00
CA ALA A 159 -2.04 -13.89 15.86
C ALA A 159 -3.23 -14.04 16.83
N GLN A 160 -3.17 -15.05 17.70
CA GLN A 160 -3.96 -15.07 18.92
C GLN A 160 -3.25 -14.22 19.98
N ASP A 161 -4.06 -13.48 20.71
CA ASP A 161 -3.76 -12.65 21.87
C ASP A 161 -3.04 -11.30 21.68
N GLY A 162 -3.44 -10.37 22.55
CA GLY A 162 -2.97 -8.99 22.58
C GLY A 162 -1.45 -8.90 22.74
N PHE A 163 -0.88 -7.79 22.25
CA PHE A 163 0.57 -7.57 22.14
C PHE A 163 1.29 -8.50 21.15
N VAL A 164 0.93 -8.43 19.86
CA VAL A 164 1.90 -8.80 18.82
C VAL A 164 2.98 -7.73 18.78
N CYS A 165 4.02 -7.93 19.58
CA CYS A 165 5.23 -7.15 19.55
C CYS A 165 5.95 -7.41 18.21
N LEU A 166 6.71 -6.45 17.68
CA LEU A 166 7.45 -6.58 16.41
C LEU A 166 8.44 -7.77 16.38
N TYR A 167 8.60 -8.49 17.50
CA TYR A 167 9.60 -9.53 17.72
C TYR A 167 9.18 -10.95 17.28
N GLU A 168 7.89 -11.29 17.21
CA GLU A 168 7.46 -12.72 17.20
C GLU A 168 7.06 -13.32 15.84
N GLY A 169 7.54 -12.76 14.72
CA GLY A 169 7.24 -13.29 13.39
C GLY A 169 8.46 -13.49 12.52
N CYS A 170 9.09 -14.67 12.59
CA CYS A 170 10.31 -15.09 11.90
C CYS A 170 11.55 -14.27 12.25
N SER A 171 12.39 -14.83 13.14
CA SER A 171 13.75 -14.37 13.34
C SER A 171 14.56 -14.70 12.08
N VAL A 172 15.00 -13.66 11.36
CA VAL A 172 16.07 -13.81 10.36
C VAL A 172 17.21 -14.58 11.00
N ASP A 173 17.79 -15.53 10.25
CA ASP A 173 18.85 -16.38 10.76
C ASP A 173 19.95 -15.52 11.41
N PRO A 174 20.23 -15.68 12.71
CA PRO A 174 21.13 -14.80 13.46
C PRO A 174 22.57 -14.83 12.94
N ARG A 175 22.91 -15.84 12.13
CA ARG A 175 24.23 -15.99 11.49
C ARG A 175 24.40 -15.03 10.30
N ILE A 176 23.31 -14.54 9.71
CA ILE A 176 23.34 -13.65 8.57
C ILE A 176 23.49 -12.20 9.05
N ASN A 177 24.51 -11.51 8.55
CA ASN A 177 24.73 -10.11 8.86
C ASN A 177 23.58 -9.26 8.28
N VAL A 178 22.89 -8.50 9.14
CA VAL A 178 21.72 -7.70 8.75
C VAL A 178 22.02 -6.65 7.67
N LYS A 179 23.26 -6.14 7.59
CA LYS A 179 23.68 -5.19 6.54
C LYS A 179 23.93 -5.91 5.21
N LEU A 180 24.46 -7.14 5.26
CA LEU A 180 24.59 -7.98 4.07
C LEU A 180 23.21 -8.34 3.52
N ALA A 181 22.29 -8.82 4.36
CA ALA A 181 20.91 -9.13 3.96
C ALA A 181 20.23 -7.93 3.28
N LEU A 182 20.41 -6.73 3.83
CA LEU A 182 19.95 -5.48 3.21
C LEU A 182 20.58 -5.25 1.82
N SER A 183 21.90 -5.41 1.67
CA SER A 183 22.55 -5.20 0.36
C SER A 183 22.14 -6.22 -0.69
N LEU A 184 21.88 -7.48 -0.30
CA LEU A 184 21.36 -8.51 -1.20
C LEU A 184 19.97 -8.12 -1.72
N ALA A 185 19.09 -7.68 -0.82
CA ALA A 185 17.74 -7.27 -1.19
C ALA A 185 17.72 -6.01 -2.08
N ILE A 186 18.53 -5.01 -1.77
CA ILE A 186 18.64 -3.79 -2.61
C ILE A 186 19.20 -4.15 -3.98
N LEU A 187 20.30 -4.91 -4.07
CA LEU A 187 20.89 -5.27 -5.35
C LEU A 187 19.87 -6.02 -6.22
N GLY A 188 19.18 -7.00 -5.64
CA GLY A 188 18.13 -7.74 -6.34
C GLY A 188 16.99 -6.84 -6.83
N GLU A 189 16.55 -5.89 -6.00
CA GLU A 189 15.52 -4.93 -6.38
C GLU A 189 15.97 -3.99 -7.51
N THR A 190 17.20 -3.48 -7.46
CA THR A 190 17.82 -2.68 -8.52
C THR A 190 17.91 -3.46 -9.82
N LEU A 191 18.44 -4.69 -9.79
CA LEU A 191 18.54 -5.55 -10.99
C LEU A 191 17.17 -5.89 -11.57
N GLN A 192 16.16 -6.04 -10.73
CA GLN A 192 14.80 -6.28 -11.18
C GLN A 192 14.13 -5.03 -11.75
N LEU A 193 14.49 -3.83 -11.24
CA LEU A 193 13.99 -2.55 -11.72
C LEU A 193 14.53 -2.24 -13.12
N GLU A 194 15.83 -2.41 -13.31
CA GLU A 194 16.57 -2.07 -14.56
C GLU A 194 16.50 -3.16 -15.63
N ARG A 195 15.75 -4.23 -15.37
CA ARG A 195 15.66 -5.34 -16.29
C ARG A 195 15.01 -4.91 -17.62
N PRO A 196 15.66 -5.17 -18.76
CA PRO A 196 15.07 -4.92 -20.08
C PRO A 196 13.76 -5.67 -20.30
N GLU A 197 12.97 -5.20 -21.27
CA GLU A 197 11.73 -5.87 -21.67
C GLU A 197 12.00 -7.27 -22.25
N ALA A 198 10.97 -8.11 -22.27
CA ALA A 198 11.10 -9.44 -22.84
C ALA A 198 11.36 -9.34 -24.35
N PRO A 199 12.25 -10.18 -24.92
CA PRO A 199 12.44 -10.25 -26.37
C PRO A 199 11.11 -10.51 -27.11
N SER A 200 10.93 -9.91 -28.28
CA SER A 200 9.70 -9.94 -29.09
C SER A 200 9.16 -11.37 -29.34
N GLY A 201 10.03 -12.37 -29.49
CA GLY A 201 9.63 -13.78 -29.65
C GLY A 201 8.91 -14.42 -28.44
N LEU A 202 8.95 -13.78 -27.26
CA LEU A 202 8.24 -14.18 -26.05
C LEU A 202 6.94 -13.39 -25.82
N GLU A 203 6.67 -12.33 -26.57
CA GLU A 203 5.45 -11.53 -26.42
C GLU A 203 4.19 -12.39 -26.64
N GLY A 204 3.22 -12.28 -25.74
CA GLY A 204 2.01 -13.12 -25.73
C GLY A 204 2.19 -14.58 -25.26
N ARG A 205 3.38 -15.18 -25.42
CA ARG A 205 3.73 -16.55 -24.96
C ARG A 205 4.39 -16.59 -23.57
N SER A 206 4.73 -15.42 -23.03
CA SER A 206 5.57 -15.26 -21.86
C SER A 206 4.94 -15.61 -20.51
N GLN A 207 3.64 -15.91 -20.42
CA GLN A 207 2.93 -16.10 -19.14
C GLN A 207 3.52 -17.19 -18.21
N PHE A 208 4.39 -18.05 -18.73
CA PHE A 208 5.13 -19.06 -17.98
C PHE A 208 6.49 -18.60 -17.45
N PHE A 209 7.18 -17.66 -18.14
CA PHE A 209 8.57 -17.26 -17.86
C PHE A 209 8.75 -15.78 -17.52
N THR A 210 7.76 -14.93 -17.81
CA THR A 210 7.69 -13.56 -17.32
C THR A 210 6.97 -13.49 -15.99
N GLU A 211 7.48 -12.63 -15.12
CA GLU A 211 6.79 -12.31 -13.88
C GLU A 211 5.55 -11.48 -14.22
N SER A 212 4.35 -12.03 -14.00
CA SER A 212 3.11 -11.25 -14.18
C SER A 212 3.17 -9.94 -13.41
N GLU A 213 2.74 -8.86 -14.08
CA GLU A 213 2.69 -7.49 -13.53
C GLU A 213 1.87 -7.36 -12.24
N ILE A 214 0.98 -8.31 -11.98
CA ILE A 214 0.11 -8.34 -10.82
C ILE A 214 0.81 -8.99 -9.61
N HIS A 215 1.96 -9.64 -9.81
CA HIS A 215 2.70 -10.27 -8.72
C HIS A 215 3.51 -9.26 -7.93
N GLU A 216 3.54 -9.46 -6.61
CA GLU A 216 4.49 -8.77 -5.77
C GLU A 216 5.92 -9.13 -6.12
N LYS A 217 6.69 -8.07 -6.36
CA LYS A 217 8.11 -8.08 -6.67
C LYS A 217 8.99 -7.70 -5.47
N SER A 218 8.42 -7.59 -4.26
CA SER A 218 9.20 -7.17 -3.09
C SER A 218 10.19 -8.25 -2.63
N TRP A 219 11.37 -7.79 -2.21
CA TRP A 219 12.49 -8.60 -1.73
C TRP A 219 12.45 -8.89 -0.22
N GLY A 220 11.30 -8.66 0.41
CA GLY A 220 11.09 -8.83 1.86
C GLY A 220 11.38 -7.55 2.66
N HIS A 221 11.08 -7.58 3.96
CA HIS A 221 11.31 -6.44 4.87
C HIS A 221 12.69 -6.55 5.56
N SER A 222 13.52 -5.51 5.42
CA SER A 222 14.87 -5.52 5.97
C SER A 222 14.90 -5.37 7.50
N THR A 223 15.55 -6.32 8.17
CA THR A 223 15.86 -6.23 9.61
C THR A 223 16.70 -5.01 9.95
N TYR A 224 17.64 -4.62 9.07
CA TYR A 224 18.45 -3.42 9.29
C TYR A 224 17.56 -2.17 9.32
N CYS A 225 16.74 -1.96 8.28
CA CYS A 225 15.88 -0.78 8.20
C CYS A 225 14.90 -0.72 9.38
N ARG A 226 14.28 -1.84 9.73
CA ARG A 226 13.36 -1.93 10.88
C ARG A 226 14.05 -1.58 12.20
N LYS A 227 15.22 -2.15 12.47
CA LYS A 227 16.00 -1.84 13.69
C LYS A 227 16.45 -0.37 13.72
N THR A 228 16.82 0.20 12.58
CA THR A 228 17.19 1.62 12.48
C THR A 228 16.00 2.52 12.78
N LEU A 229 14.82 2.23 12.21
CA LEU A 229 13.58 2.96 12.51
C LEU A 229 13.23 2.88 14.00
N GLN A 230 13.30 1.68 14.60
CA GLN A 230 13.05 1.49 16.03
C GLN A 230 14.04 2.29 16.89
N LYS A 231 15.33 2.21 16.58
CA LYS A 231 16.38 2.96 17.28
C LYS A 231 16.16 4.47 17.20
N ASN A 232 15.64 4.94 16.07
CA ASN A 232 15.31 6.35 15.85
C ASN A 232 13.97 6.77 16.46
N GLY A 233 13.28 5.92 17.21
CA GLY A 233 12.05 6.27 17.93
C GLY A 233 10.76 6.24 17.09
N TRP A 234 10.77 5.58 15.92
CA TRP A 234 9.57 5.48 15.10
C TRP A 234 8.52 4.56 15.73
N CYS A 235 7.24 4.95 15.62
CA CYS A 235 6.11 4.16 16.09
C CYS A 235 6.02 2.79 15.36
N PRO A 236 5.83 1.66 16.08
CA PRO A 236 5.61 0.33 15.48
C PRO A 236 4.51 0.27 14.41
N PHE A 237 3.42 1.01 14.60
CA PHE A 237 2.34 1.13 13.60
C PHE A 237 2.84 1.82 12.32
N GLU A 238 3.64 2.88 12.47
CA GLU A 238 4.20 3.62 11.34
C GLU A 238 5.26 2.82 10.58
N ILE A 239 6.07 2.04 11.29
CA ILE A 239 7.02 1.09 10.67
C ILE A 239 6.26 0.11 9.78
N ARG A 240 5.19 -0.53 10.31
CA ARG A 240 4.34 -1.43 9.51
C ARG A 240 3.73 -0.71 8.31
N ARG A 241 3.23 0.52 8.49
CA ARG A 241 2.65 1.32 7.40
C ARG A 241 3.67 1.57 6.29
N MET A 242 4.90 1.96 6.64
CA MET A 242 5.97 2.20 5.66
C MET A 242 6.31 0.92 4.91
N GLU A 243 6.54 -0.17 5.64
CA GLU A 243 6.87 -1.48 5.09
C GLU A 243 5.79 -2.03 4.16
N ALA A 244 4.52 -1.70 4.41
CA ALA A 244 3.41 -2.10 3.56
C ALA A 244 3.24 -1.16 2.35
N THR A 245 3.25 0.17 2.57
CA THR A 245 2.90 1.17 1.54
C THR A 245 4.08 1.62 0.67
N LEU A 246 5.31 1.31 1.05
CA LEU A 246 6.50 1.49 0.22
C LEU A 246 6.79 0.16 -0.47
N THR A 247 6.69 0.14 -1.80
CA THR A 247 6.70 -1.10 -2.59
C THR A 247 8.07 -1.78 -2.67
N GLY A 248 9.14 -1.09 -2.29
CA GLY A 248 10.52 -1.55 -2.45
C GLY A 248 11.41 -1.26 -1.24
N VAL A 249 12.42 -2.12 -1.03
CA VAL A 249 13.40 -2.00 0.04
C VAL A 249 14.26 -0.75 -0.10
N THR A 250 14.48 -0.24 -1.32
CA THR A 250 15.25 1.01 -1.55
C THR A 250 14.53 2.22 -0.95
N SER A 251 13.20 2.28 -1.10
CA SER A 251 12.38 3.36 -0.52
C SER A 251 12.31 3.28 1.00
N VAL A 252 12.19 2.06 1.55
CA VAL A 252 12.22 1.85 3.02
C VAL A 252 13.60 2.20 3.58
N PHE A 253 14.67 1.87 2.85
CA PHE A 253 16.03 2.28 3.22
C PHE A 253 16.15 3.81 3.31
N LEU A 254 15.70 4.54 2.29
CA LEU A 254 15.70 6.01 2.29
C LEU A 254 14.97 6.57 3.53
N VAL A 255 13.75 6.09 3.81
CA VAL A 255 12.96 6.54 4.97
C VAL A 255 13.59 6.13 6.31
N SER A 256 14.23 4.96 6.39
CA SER A 256 14.89 4.51 7.62
C SER A 256 16.04 5.43 8.07
N ASN A 257 16.60 6.20 7.14
CA ASN A 257 17.64 7.19 7.39
C ASN A 257 17.07 8.60 7.68
N MET A 258 15.75 8.81 7.62
CA MET A 258 15.12 10.07 7.99
C MET A 258 14.84 10.15 9.49
N LYS A 259 14.88 11.36 10.05
CA LYS A 259 14.41 11.60 11.42
C LYS A 259 12.89 11.44 11.50
N PRO A 260 12.36 10.87 12.61
CA PRO A 260 10.92 10.80 12.80
C PRO A 260 10.30 12.20 12.94
N PRO A 261 9.01 12.35 12.59
CA PRO A 261 8.26 13.60 12.76
C PRO A 261 8.32 14.25 14.13
N LYS A 262 8.35 13.42 15.19
CA LYS A 262 8.33 13.86 16.59
C LYS A 262 9.18 12.87 17.41
N PRO A 263 10.51 13.04 17.48
CA PRO A 263 11.38 12.11 18.19
C PRO A 263 11.08 12.03 19.70
N GLU A 264 10.33 12.99 20.25
CA GLU A 264 10.10 13.13 21.69
C GLU A 264 8.83 12.44 22.21
N VAL A 265 8.04 11.83 21.32
CA VAL A 265 6.83 11.09 21.71
C VAL A 265 7.18 9.64 22.02
N ASP A 266 6.85 9.18 23.23
CA ASP A 266 7.05 7.78 23.58
C ASP A 266 6.04 6.87 22.85
N HIS A 267 6.58 5.96 22.03
CA HIS A 267 5.84 4.95 21.29
C HIS A 267 6.02 3.52 21.87
N SER A 268 6.59 3.37 23.06
CA SER A 268 6.84 2.08 23.71
C SER A 268 5.58 1.21 23.87
N GLN A 269 4.42 1.82 24.10
CA GLN A 269 3.13 1.14 24.28
C GLN A 269 2.33 0.97 22.98
N CYS A 270 2.86 1.43 21.84
CA CYS A 270 2.18 1.31 20.56
C CYS A 270 2.31 -0.11 20.01
N THR A 271 1.30 -0.54 19.25
CA THR A 271 1.31 -1.86 18.60
C THR A 271 1.42 -1.70 17.09
N THR A 272 1.68 -2.80 16.40
CA THR A 272 1.66 -2.85 14.92
C THR A 272 0.25 -2.69 14.33
N ARG A 273 -0.80 -2.66 15.17
CA ARG A 273 -2.20 -2.47 14.75
C ARG A 273 -2.72 -1.06 14.99
N GLY A 274 -2.07 -0.29 15.86
CA GLY A 274 -2.44 1.08 16.15
C GLY A 274 -1.45 1.81 17.05
N CYS A 275 -1.41 3.12 16.88
CA CYS A 275 -0.68 4.04 17.74
C CYS A 275 -1.54 4.40 18.97
N THR A 276 -1.01 4.18 20.16
CA THR A 276 -1.65 4.49 21.46
C THR A 276 -0.96 5.65 22.18
N ALA A 277 0.10 6.20 21.58
CA ALA A 277 0.86 7.29 22.18
C ALA A 277 -0.07 8.47 22.48
N LYS A 278 -0.01 8.95 23.73
CA LYS A 278 -0.77 10.14 24.15
C LYS A 278 -0.32 11.31 23.30
N LYS A 279 -1.29 12.05 22.76
CA LYS A 279 -1.02 13.28 22.03
C LYS A 279 -0.43 14.28 23.04
N PRO A 280 0.85 14.68 22.92
CA PRO A 280 1.33 15.78 23.76
C PRO A 280 0.49 17.02 23.44
N PHE A 281 0.13 17.79 24.46
CA PHE A 281 -0.52 19.08 24.25
C PHE A 281 0.46 19.96 23.47
N GLN A 282 0.08 20.39 22.26
CA GLN A 282 0.90 21.24 21.42
C GLN A 282 0.18 22.57 21.27
N LYS A 283 0.85 23.66 21.66
CA LYS A 283 0.37 25.01 21.40
C LYS A 283 0.25 25.24 19.88
N ALA A 284 -0.62 26.18 19.50
CA ALA A 284 -0.63 26.69 18.14
C ALA A 284 0.78 27.17 17.75
N LEU A 285 1.14 26.96 16.49
CA LEU A 285 2.42 27.42 15.99
C LEU A 285 2.33 28.88 15.56
N HIS A 286 3.24 29.69 16.07
CA HIS A 286 3.58 30.95 15.44
C HIS A 286 4.56 30.70 14.30
N VAL A 287 4.46 31.52 13.25
CA VAL A 287 5.41 31.47 12.13
C VAL A 287 6.79 31.96 12.59
N PHE A 288 7.83 31.56 11.87
CA PHE A 288 9.21 31.96 12.21
C PHE A 288 9.34 33.49 12.26
N GLY A 289 9.87 34.01 13.37
CA GLY A 289 10.01 35.45 13.61
C GLY A 289 8.87 36.10 14.41
N CYS A 290 7.80 35.37 14.74
CA CYS A 290 6.76 35.83 15.66
C CYS A 290 6.99 35.24 17.06
N ASP A 291 7.15 36.10 18.07
CA ASP A 291 7.38 35.73 19.48
C ASP A 291 6.12 35.22 20.20
N GLY A 292 4.95 35.38 19.57
CA GLY A 292 3.65 34.96 20.08
C GLY A 292 3.10 35.83 21.22
N VAL A 293 3.81 36.85 21.67
CA VAL A 293 3.39 37.70 22.81
C VAL A 293 2.30 38.67 22.37
N ASP A 294 2.52 39.39 21.26
CA ASP A 294 1.60 40.41 20.74
C ASP A 294 0.85 39.97 19.47
N CYS A 295 0.83 38.67 19.20
CA CYS A 295 0.20 38.15 17.99
C CYS A 295 -1.32 38.10 18.13
N LYS A 296 -2.00 39.07 17.48
CA LYS A 296 -3.46 39.12 17.38
C LYS A 296 -4.08 37.82 16.83
N THR A 297 -5.31 37.54 17.23
CA THR A 297 -6.12 36.42 16.71
C THR A 297 -7.31 36.95 15.93
N GLU A 298 -7.56 36.36 14.75
CA GLU A 298 -8.65 36.71 13.86
C GLU A 298 -9.71 35.60 13.86
N ARG A 299 -10.99 35.95 13.79
CA ARG A 299 -12.11 35.00 13.69
C ARG A 299 -13.25 35.55 12.85
N LEU A 300 -14.00 34.67 12.21
CA LEU A 300 -15.19 35.05 11.46
C LEU A 300 -16.41 35.09 12.39
N ASP A 301 -17.32 36.03 12.14
CA ASP A 301 -18.58 36.12 12.89
C ASP A 301 -19.47 34.89 12.62
N GLU A 302 -19.71 34.08 13.65
CA GLU A 302 -20.41 32.80 13.47
C GLU A 302 -21.87 32.97 13.04
N GLY A 303 -22.55 34.04 13.48
CA GLY A 303 -23.94 34.32 13.08
C GLY A 303 -24.04 34.50 11.57
N ARG A 304 -23.22 35.38 11.00
CA ARG A 304 -23.14 35.60 9.55
C ARG A 304 -22.71 34.34 8.80
N MET A 305 -21.75 33.58 9.34
CA MET A 305 -21.31 32.33 8.73
C MET A 305 -22.46 31.33 8.56
N VAL A 306 -23.25 31.17 9.62
CA VAL A 306 -24.38 30.25 9.66
C VAL A 306 -25.44 30.67 8.64
N GLU A 307 -25.76 31.97 8.57
CA GLU A 307 -26.68 32.52 7.57
C GLU A 307 -26.22 32.23 6.14
N TRP A 308 -24.94 32.46 5.83
CA TRP A 308 -24.39 32.20 4.51
C TRP A 308 -24.44 30.74 4.11
N ILE A 309 -24.02 29.83 5.00
CA ILE A 309 -24.00 28.40 4.72
C ILE A 309 -25.41 27.87 4.51
N ARG A 310 -26.39 28.32 5.31
CA ARG A 310 -27.81 27.97 5.14
C ARG A 310 -28.37 28.48 3.82
N SER A 311 -27.88 29.62 3.33
CA SER A 311 -28.23 30.14 1.99
C SER A 311 -27.52 29.43 0.83
N GLY A 312 -26.69 28.41 1.10
CA GLY A 312 -25.93 27.67 0.10
C GLY A 312 -24.63 28.35 -0.35
N LYS A 313 -24.22 29.43 0.31
CA LYS A 313 -22.97 30.16 0.02
C LYS A 313 -21.81 29.63 0.85
N THR A 314 -20.60 29.86 0.36
CA THR A 314 -19.33 29.51 1.01
C THR A 314 -18.63 30.78 1.49
N PRO A 315 -18.29 30.88 2.79
CA PRO A 315 -17.50 32.00 3.31
C PRO A 315 -16.05 31.89 2.87
N LEU A 316 -15.50 33.00 2.40
CA LEU A 316 -14.10 33.18 2.03
C LEU A 316 -13.52 34.38 2.75
N VAL A 317 -12.24 34.30 3.13
CA VAL A 317 -11.53 35.35 3.87
C VAL A 317 -10.39 35.93 3.03
N THR A 318 -9.98 37.14 3.32
CA THR A 318 -8.79 37.78 2.72
C THR A 318 -8.18 38.73 3.74
N LEU A 319 -6.89 39.04 3.59
CA LEU A 319 -6.19 39.96 4.48
C LEU A 319 -5.87 41.24 3.73
N THR A 320 -6.13 42.38 4.37
CA THR A 320 -5.65 43.66 3.89
C THR A 320 -4.79 44.33 4.95
N ASP A 321 -3.83 45.13 4.50
CA ASP A 321 -2.94 45.92 5.36
C ASP A 321 -3.72 46.99 6.16
N ALA A 322 -4.90 47.41 5.67
CA ALA A 322 -5.66 48.53 6.21
C ALA A 322 -6.74 48.13 7.23
N THR A 323 -7.45 47.01 7.01
CA THR A 323 -8.66 46.63 7.78
C THR A 323 -8.51 45.33 8.57
N GLY A 324 -7.41 44.60 8.40
CA GLY A 324 -7.23 43.29 9.02
C GLY A 324 -7.83 42.18 8.16
N MET A 325 -8.61 41.29 8.76
CA MET A 325 -9.27 40.19 8.04
C MET A 325 -10.64 40.63 7.50
N GLU A 326 -10.80 40.58 6.18
CA GLU A 326 -12.08 40.79 5.49
C GLU A 326 -12.67 39.45 5.06
N TYR A 327 -13.99 39.35 4.95
CA TYR A 327 -14.64 38.11 4.53
C TYR A 327 -15.95 38.36 3.78
N SER A 328 -16.26 37.48 2.84
CA SER A 328 -17.43 37.56 1.94
C SER A 328 -17.89 36.15 1.60
N ALA A 329 -19.14 36.01 1.14
CA ALA A 329 -19.72 34.69 0.83
C ALA A 329 -20.18 34.60 -0.62
N TYR A 330 -19.87 33.46 -1.24
CA TYR A 330 -20.05 33.22 -2.67
C TYR A 330 -20.76 31.90 -2.91
N ASP A 331 -21.59 31.83 -3.94
CA ASP A 331 -22.14 30.58 -4.44
C ASP A 331 -21.15 30.00 -5.45
N LEU A 332 -20.26 29.11 -5.01
CA LEU A 332 -19.15 28.59 -5.84
C LEU A 332 -19.59 27.82 -7.10
N GLU A 333 -20.88 27.47 -7.21
CA GLU A 333 -21.43 26.86 -8.43
C GLU A 333 -21.86 27.93 -9.45
N LYS A 334 -22.29 29.11 -8.99
CA LYS A 334 -22.72 30.24 -9.84
C LYS A 334 -21.60 31.25 -10.08
N ASP A 335 -20.82 31.58 -9.05
CA ASP A 335 -19.79 32.61 -9.05
C ASP A 335 -18.46 32.05 -9.57
N LYS A 336 -18.34 31.92 -10.90
CA LYS A 336 -17.17 31.29 -11.55
C LYS A 336 -15.90 32.15 -11.53
N ASP A 337 -16.02 33.45 -11.29
CA ASP A 337 -14.90 34.40 -11.37
C ASP A 337 -14.14 34.58 -10.03
N VAL A 338 -14.50 33.80 -9.00
CA VAL A 338 -13.91 33.90 -7.67
C VAL A 338 -12.67 33.02 -7.58
N ASP A 339 -11.50 33.65 -7.62
CA ASP A 339 -10.21 33.00 -7.37
C ASP A 339 -9.95 32.87 -5.86
N PHE A 340 -9.78 31.63 -5.39
CA PHE A 340 -9.42 31.37 -3.99
C PHE A 340 -8.48 30.18 -3.82
N VAL A 341 -7.75 30.19 -2.71
CA VAL A 341 -6.93 29.06 -2.23
C VAL A 341 -7.64 28.37 -1.09
N ALA A 342 -7.78 27.06 -1.15
CA ALA A 342 -8.26 26.29 -0.01
C ALA A 342 -7.08 25.73 0.79
N LEU A 343 -7.14 25.88 2.10
CA LEU A 343 -6.15 25.33 3.01
C LEU A 343 -6.53 23.92 3.41
N THR A 344 -5.56 23.01 3.42
CA THR A 344 -5.73 21.64 3.93
C THR A 344 -4.74 21.37 5.05
N HIS A 345 -5.21 20.87 6.19
CA HIS A 345 -4.41 20.72 7.39
C HIS A 345 -4.91 19.59 8.31
N CYS A 346 -4.07 19.18 9.27
CA CYS A 346 -4.46 18.22 10.29
C CYS A 346 -4.95 18.93 11.56
N TRP A 347 -6.26 18.91 11.81
CA TRP A 347 -6.86 19.42 13.07
C TRP A 347 -6.22 18.85 14.33
N GLU A 348 -5.85 17.57 14.33
CA GLU A 348 -5.31 16.88 15.51
C GLU A 348 -3.91 17.34 15.89
N ASP A 349 -3.24 18.03 14.98
CA ASP A 349 -1.99 18.68 15.27
C ASP A 349 -2.28 19.98 16.04
N GLY A 350 -3.40 20.66 15.86
CA GLY A 350 -3.66 21.91 16.58
C GLY A 350 -2.69 23.02 16.15
N ILE A 351 -2.22 22.97 14.90
CA ILE A 351 -1.36 24.02 14.30
C ILE A 351 -2.02 25.39 14.50
N MET A 352 -3.34 25.43 14.35
CA MET A 352 -4.18 26.62 14.35
C MET A 352 -5.08 26.69 15.60
N ASP A 353 -4.76 25.95 16.67
CA ASP A 353 -5.55 25.94 17.92
C ASP A 353 -5.23 27.16 18.79
N SER A 354 -5.70 28.34 18.37
CA SER A 354 -5.37 29.62 19.03
C SER A 354 -6.05 29.84 20.39
N GLY A 355 -6.97 28.96 20.79
CA GLY A 355 -7.62 29.02 22.09
C GLY A 355 -8.90 28.20 22.20
N LYS A 356 -9.50 28.21 23.40
CA LYS A 356 -10.77 27.55 23.69
C LYS A 356 -11.92 28.54 23.85
N ASP A 357 -13.11 28.13 23.45
CA ASP A 357 -14.35 28.85 23.76
C ASP A 357 -14.86 28.49 25.17
N ALA A 358 -15.95 29.14 25.60
CA ALA A 358 -16.55 28.92 26.91
C ALA A 358 -17.04 27.47 27.15
N ARG A 359 -17.15 26.65 26.09
CA ARG A 359 -17.57 25.24 26.15
C ARG A 359 -16.37 24.28 26.09
N GLY A 360 -15.15 24.80 26.11
CA GLY A 360 -13.92 24.01 26.02
C GLY A 360 -13.58 23.52 24.60
N GLY A 361 -14.34 23.93 23.58
CA GLY A 361 -14.06 23.64 22.17
C GLY A 361 -13.08 24.63 21.57
N ASN A 362 -12.53 24.38 20.38
CA ASN A 362 -11.70 25.36 19.67
C ASN A 362 -12.51 26.65 19.37
N ASN A 363 -11.90 27.81 19.61
CA ASN A 363 -12.53 29.13 19.50
C ASN A 363 -12.75 29.64 18.05
N ARG A 364 -12.38 28.84 17.03
CA ARG A 364 -12.47 29.17 15.60
C ARG A 364 -11.70 30.45 15.22
N ALA A 365 -10.61 30.70 15.92
CA ALA A 365 -9.72 31.81 15.64
C ALA A 365 -8.34 31.32 15.19
N MET A 366 -7.63 32.14 14.43
CA MET A 366 -6.27 31.88 13.97
C MET A 366 -5.33 33.04 14.32
N HIS A 367 -4.05 32.75 14.52
CA HIS A 367 -3.07 33.80 14.76
C HIS A 367 -2.81 34.62 13.48
N ARG A 368 -2.70 35.93 13.60
CA ARG A 368 -2.51 36.83 12.46
C ARG A 368 -1.27 36.49 11.64
N CYS A 369 -0.16 36.19 12.32
CA CYS A 369 1.08 35.79 11.67
C CYS A 369 0.95 34.53 10.78
N GLN A 370 0.03 33.61 11.13
CA GLN A 370 -0.28 32.44 10.30
C GLN A 370 -0.99 32.87 9.02
N LEU A 371 -2.01 33.71 9.15
CA LEU A 371 -2.76 34.24 8.01
C LEU A 371 -1.83 35.02 7.08
N ASP A 372 -0.99 35.90 7.63
CA ASP A 372 -0.03 36.68 6.83
C ASP A 372 0.91 35.76 6.04
N LYS A 373 1.46 34.71 6.67
CA LYS A 373 2.33 33.74 5.99
C LYS A 373 1.62 32.97 4.87
N ILE A 374 0.35 32.59 5.05
CA ILE A 374 -0.43 31.97 3.96
C ILE A 374 -0.57 32.97 2.82
N GLN A 375 -0.99 34.20 3.13
CA GLN A 375 -1.23 35.23 2.12
C GLN A 375 0.05 35.54 1.34
N GLU A 376 1.18 35.73 2.03
CA GLU A 376 2.50 35.91 1.40
C GLU A 376 2.88 34.75 0.47
N THR A 377 2.55 33.52 0.87
CA THR A 377 2.79 32.32 0.06
C THR A 377 1.90 32.36 -1.19
N CYS A 378 0.61 32.64 -1.05
CA CYS A 378 -0.32 32.75 -2.17
C CYS A 378 0.08 33.88 -3.13
N ASP A 379 0.44 35.05 -2.62
CA ASP A 379 0.87 36.20 -3.40
C ASP A 379 2.13 35.88 -4.22
N ARG A 380 3.08 35.14 -3.63
CA ARG A 380 4.29 34.63 -4.32
C ARG A 380 3.93 33.63 -5.41
N LEU A 381 3.09 32.64 -5.10
CA LEU A 381 2.70 31.59 -6.05
C LEU A 381 2.02 32.16 -7.30
N PHE A 382 1.16 33.16 -7.13
CA PHE A 382 0.41 33.75 -8.23
C PHE A 382 1.03 35.02 -8.81
N LYS A 383 2.26 35.37 -8.37
CA LYS A 383 3.01 36.54 -8.83
C LYS A 383 2.17 37.83 -8.80
N VAL A 384 1.41 38.03 -7.72
CA VAL A 384 0.54 39.20 -7.59
C VAL A 384 1.39 40.46 -7.52
N LYS A 385 1.30 41.32 -8.54
CA LYS A 385 2.00 42.61 -8.56
C LYS A 385 1.34 43.55 -7.53
N LYS A 386 2.15 44.16 -6.66
CA LYS A 386 1.72 45.29 -5.81
C LYS A 386 1.55 46.54 -6.69
N SER A 387 0.41 46.68 -7.35
CA SER A 387 0.07 47.86 -8.14
C SER A 387 -0.66 48.92 -7.28
N PRO A 388 -0.40 50.23 -7.47
CA PRO A 388 -1.25 51.28 -6.93
C PRO A 388 -2.58 51.24 -7.70
N GLY A 389 -3.61 50.69 -7.05
CA GLY A 389 -4.85 50.19 -7.67
C GLY A 389 -5.39 48.90 -7.05
N GLY A 390 -4.61 48.30 -6.13
CA GLY A 390 -5.00 47.17 -5.27
C GLY A 390 -4.54 45.82 -5.84
N PRO A 391 -3.96 44.91 -5.02
CA PRO A 391 -3.67 43.56 -5.48
C PRO A 391 -4.98 42.85 -5.87
N LYS A 392 -4.90 41.92 -6.85
CA LYS A 392 -5.98 40.95 -7.09
C LYS A 392 -6.17 40.19 -5.76
N LYS A 393 -7.26 40.45 -5.03
CA LYS A 393 -7.53 39.84 -3.72
C LYS A 393 -7.66 38.33 -3.92
N ILE A 394 -6.64 37.58 -3.53
CA ILE A 394 -6.73 36.12 -3.46
C ILE A 394 -7.50 35.82 -2.19
N TYR A 395 -8.66 35.19 -2.36
CA TYR A 395 -9.44 34.73 -1.24
C TYR A 395 -8.85 33.42 -0.69
N LEU A 396 -9.08 33.18 0.59
CA LEU A 396 -8.67 31.99 1.31
C LEU A 396 -9.91 31.30 1.86
N TRP A 397 -9.97 29.98 1.71
CA TRP A 397 -10.88 29.14 2.46
C TRP A 397 -10.08 28.36 3.49
N ILE A 398 -10.41 28.54 4.77
CA ILE A 398 -9.72 27.87 5.88
C ILE A 398 -10.77 27.26 6.78
N ASP A 399 -10.81 25.94 6.87
CA ASP A 399 -11.81 25.19 7.63
C ASP A 399 -11.92 25.60 9.11
N VAL A 400 -10.83 26.05 9.73
CA VAL A 400 -10.85 26.60 11.10
C VAL A 400 -11.72 27.84 11.21
N LEU A 401 -11.68 28.71 10.20
CA LEU A 401 -12.43 29.96 10.15
C LEU A 401 -13.79 29.82 9.46
N CYS A 402 -13.93 28.89 8.52
CA CYS A 402 -15.06 28.81 7.58
C CYS A 402 -16.06 27.69 7.89
N LEU A 403 -15.80 26.82 8.88
CA LEU A 403 -16.74 25.78 9.31
C LEU A 403 -17.48 26.16 10.61
N PRO A 404 -18.82 26.07 10.64
CA PRO A 404 -19.63 26.45 11.78
C PRO A 404 -19.58 25.40 12.90
N ARG A 405 -19.91 25.81 14.13
CA ARG A 405 -19.99 24.90 15.29
C ARG A 405 -21.34 24.19 15.41
N GLU A 406 -22.42 24.84 14.95
CA GLU A 406 -23.77 24.27 14.96
C GLU A 406 -23.83 22.99 14.11
N ALA A 407 -24.30 21.87 14.68
CA ALA A 407 -24.26 20.56 14.05
C ALA A 407 -25.04 20.47 12.73
N SER A 408 -26.26 21.03 12.68
CA SER A 408 -27.12 21.08 11.48
C SER A 408 -26.44 21.82 10.33
N THR A 409 -25.96 23.04 10.59
CA THR A 409 -25.28 23.88 9.60
C THR A 409 -23.91 23.31 9.22
N ARG A 410 -23.22 22.63 10.14
CA ARG A 410 -21.95 21.94 9.88
C ARG A 410 -22.13 20.83 8.85
N ALA A 411 -23.23 20.07 8.89
CA ALA A 411 -23.53 19.07 7.87
C ALA A 411 -23.69 19.72 6.49
N SER A 412 -24.41 20.86 6.40
CA SER A 412 -24.51 21.63 5.15
C SER A 412 -23.15 22.13 4.65
N ALA A 413 -22.26 22.55 5.54
CA ALA A 413 -20.90 22.96 5.18
C ALA A 413 -20.03 21.79 4.71
N ILE A 414 -20.14 20.62 5.36
CA ILE A 414 -19.43 19.40 4.96
C ILE A 414 -19.81 18.98 3.54
N ASN A 415 -21.08 19.14 3.16
CA ASN A 415 -21.54 18.89 1.79
C ASN A 415 -20.87 19.80 0.75
N GLN A 416 -20.43 21.00 1.12
CA GLN A 416 -19.76 21.93 0.21
C GLN A 416 -18.28 21.59 0.00
N LEU A 417 -17.66 20.76 0.85
CA LEU A 417 -16.22 20.46 0.78
C LEU A 417 -15.79 19.95 -0.58
N LYS A 418 -16.62 19.13 -1.22
CA LYS A 418 -16.37 18.65 -2.58
C LYS A 418 -16.21 19.80 -3.58
N THR A 419 -17.15 20.75 -3.56
CA THR A 419 -17.12 21.93 -4.43
C THR A 419 -15.94 22.83 -4.07
N ILE A 420 -15.70 23.07 -2.78
CA ILE A 420 -14.59 23.91 -2.29
C ILE A 420 -13.24 23.43 -2.81
N TYR A 421 -12.86 22.17 -2.57
CA TYR A 421 -11.54 21.69 -2.99
C TYR A 421 -11.42 21.51 -4.50
N SER A 422 -12.52 21.21 -5.20
CA SER A 422 -12.48 21.06 -6.67
C SER A 422 -12.48 22.39 -7.44
N LYS A 423 -13.01 23.47 -6.84
CA LYS A 423 -13.07 24.80 -7.44
C LYS A 423 -11.93 25.72 -6.99
N ALA A 424 -11.26 25.39 -5.89
CA ALA A 424 -10.08 26.13 -5.45
C ALA A 424 -9.06 26.22 -6.59
N ARG A 425 -8.46 27.40 -6.77
CA ARG A 425 -7.39 27.62 -7.76
C ARG A 425 -6.18 26.73 -7.45
N THR A 426 -5.85 26.65 -6.16
CA THR A 426 -4.82 25.77 -5.60
C THR A 426 -5.26 25.36 -4.20
N VAL A 427 -4.90 24.14 -3.80
CA VAL A 427 -5.02 23.68 -2.42
C VAL A 427 -3.64 23.68 -1.76
N LEU A 428 -3.50 24.37 -0.62
CA LEU A 428 -2.23 24.52 0.10
C LEU A 428 -2.19 23.57 1.31
N ILE A 429 -1.27 22.61 1.28
CA ILE A 429 -1.03 21.68 2.38
C ILE A 429 -0.20 22.35 3.45
N TRP A 430 -0.79 22.43 4.65
CA TRP A 430 -0.18 23.03 5.82
C TRP A 430 -0.06 22.01 6.96
N ASP A 431 1.02 21.22 6.93
CA ASP A 431 1.35 20.23 7.97
C ASP A 431 2.39 20.79 8.95
N ARG A 432 2.24 20.48 10.25
CA ARG A 432 3.08 21.03 11.33
C ARG A 432 4.56 20.80 11.06
N GLN A 433 4.94 19.58 10.69
CA GLN A 433 6.35 19.22 10.58
C GLN A 433 6.95 19.80 9.30
N LEU A 434 6.20 19.75 8.20
CA LEU A 434 6.68 20.20 6.89
C LEU A 434 7.03 21.69 6.91
N ILE A 435 6.20 22.52 7.54
CA ILE A 435 6.45 23.98 7.65
C ILE A 435 7.59 24.36 8.59
N GLN A 436 8.09 23.40 9.36
CA GLN A 436 9.29 23.56 10.18
C GLN A 436 10.54 22.98 9.48
N THR A 437 10.35 22.30 8.35
CA THR A 437 11.41 21.64 7.58
C THR A 437 11.80 22.50 6.39
N HIS A 438 13.10 22.73 6.20
CA HIS A 438 13.62 23.43 5.02
C HIS A 438 13.35 22.62 3.74
N ARG A 439 12.98 23.30 2.65
CA ARG A 439 12.86 22.68 1.33
C ARG A 439 14.26 22.29 0.83
N THR A 440 14.43 21.06 0.35
CA THR A 440 15.67 20.61 -0.30
C THR A 440 15.57 20.75 -1.82
N SER A 441 16.69 20.59 -2.53
CA SER A 441 16.69 20.49 -3.99
C SER A 441 15.93 19.27 -4.49
N SER A 442 15.92 18.15 -3.75
CA SER A 442 15.20 16.93 -4.14
C SER A 442 13.71 17.00 -3.81
N ALA A 443 12.87 17.10 -4.83
CA ALA A 443 11.42 17.03 -4.69
C ALA A 443 10.94 15.62 -4.27
N ILE A 444 11.66 14.57 -4.65
CA ILE A 444 11.38 13.18 -4.25
C ILE A 444 11.53 13.00 -2.73
N GLU A 445 12.58 13.58 -2.15
CA GLU A 445 12.78 13.58 -0.71
C GLU A 445 11.67 14.37 0.02
N MET A 446 11.23 15.51 -0.53
CA MET A 446 10.09 16.28 -0.02
C MET A 446 8.78 15.47 -0.05
N ASN A 447 8.52 14.72 -1.11
CA ASN A 447 7.37 13.82 -1.17
C ASN A 447 7.44 12.71 -0.13
N MET A 448 8.63 12.15 0.16
CA MET A 448 8.78 11.18 1.25
C MET A 448 8.39 11.77 2.61
N ARG A 449 8.84 12.99 2.92
CA ARG A 449 8.43 13.66 4.17
C ARG A 449 6.93 13.90 4.23
N LEU A 450 6.33 14.33 3.13
CA LEU A 450 4.87 14.48 3.04
C LEU A 450 4.15 13.16 3.29
N ARG A 451 4.62 12.04 2.76
CA ARG A 451 4.03 10.71 3.01
C ARG A 451 4.15 10.26 4.47
N MET A 452 5.19 10.71 5.16
CA MET A 452 5.43 10.42 6.57
C MET A 452 4.70 11.38 7.51
N SER A 453 4.22 12.51 6.99
CA SER A 453 3.44 13.49 7.75
C SER A 453 2.11 12.91 8.26
N LYS A 454 1.57 13.55 9.29
CA LYS A 454 0.25 13.21 9.83
C LYS A 454 -0.87 13.57 8.87
N TRP A 455 -0.68 14.62 8.07
CA TRP A 455 -1.62 14.96 7.01
C TRP A 455 -1.88 13.78 6.08
N ALA A 456 -0.85 13.05 5.65
CA ALA A 456 -1.00 11.89 4.77
C ALA A 456 -1.68 10.68 5.44
N GLN A 457 -1.77 10.65 6.78
CA GLN A 457 -2.37 9.57 7.55
C GLN A 457 -3.86 9.75 7.79
N ARG A 458 -4.42 10.96 7.64
CA ARG A 458 -5.85 11.18 7.92
C ARG A 458 -6.72 10.78 6.73
N LEU A 459 -7.90 10.21 6.99
CA LEU A 459 -8.82 9.85 5.91
C LEU A 459 -9.43 11.08 5.22
N TRP A 460 -9.82 12.10 5.98
CA TRP A 460 -10.41 13.33 5.46
C TRP A 460 -9.52 14.03 4.42
N THR A 461 -8.21 14.11 4.68
CA THR A 461 -7.24 14.75 3.77
C THR A 461 -7.07 14.01 2.44
N LEU A 462 -7.51 12.74 2.35
CA LEU A 462 -7.49 12.00 1.08
C LEU A 462 -8.37 12.68 0.03
N GLN A 463 -9.60 13.08 0.40
CA GLN A 463 -10.49 13.71 -0.57
C GLN A 463 -9.94 15.07 -0.99
N GLU A 464 -9.32 15.79 -0.08
CA GLU A 464 -8.69 17.10 -0.31
C GLU A 464 -7.56 16.93 -1.34
N ALA A 465 -6.76 15.89 -1.18
CA ALA A 465 -5.71 15.51 -2.12
C ALA A 465 -6.23 15.04 -3.49
N VAL A 466 -7.37 14.37 -3.55
CA VAL A 466 -7.90 13.79 -4.80
C VAL A 466 -8.73 14.79 -5.59
N LEU A 467 -9.48 15.66 -4.91
CA LEU A 467 -10.39 16.62 -5.53
C LEU A 467 -9.69 17.89 -6.02
N ALA A 468 -8.59 18.27 -5.38
CA ALA A 468 -7.81 19.44 -5.76
C ALA A 468 -7.29 19.35 -7.20
N THR A 469 -7.55 20.36 -8.02
CA THR A 469 -6.99 20.51 -9.36
C THR A 469 -5.48 20.73 -9.31
N ASP A 470 -5.05 21.65 -8.45
CA ASP A 470 -3.65 21.97 -8.16
C ASP A 470 -3.35 21.87 -6.66
N LEU A 471 -2.15 21.40 -6.31
CA LEU A 471 -1.72 21.15 -4.94
C LEU A 471 -0.30 21.64 -4.71
N HIS A 472 -0.12 22.40 -3.63
CA HIS A 472 1.17 22.86 -3.16
C HIS A 472 1.40 22.41 -1.72
N VAL A 473 2.61 21.95 -1.43
CA VAL A 473 3.04 21.59 -0.08
C VAL A 473 3.86 22.72 0.50
N GLN A 474 3.43 23.32 1.61
CA GLN A 474 4.21 24.34 2.30
C GLN A 474 5.34 23.68 3.10
N PHE A 475 6.57 24.12 2.85
CA PHE A 475 7.74 23.88 3.70
C PHE A 475 8.11 25.16 4.47
N LYS A 476 9.21 25.20 5.20
CA LYS A 476 9.59 26.39 5.98
C LYS A 476 9.74 27.64 5.11
N ASP A 477 10.51 27.53 4.02
CA ASP A 477 10.91 28.69 3.21
C ASP A 477 10.15 28.78 1.90
N ASP A 478 9.65 27.67 1.36
CA ASP A 478 9.06 27.61 0.02
C ASP A 478 8.03 26.49 -0.11
N THR A 479 7.44 26.33 -1.29
CA THR A 479 6.51 25.25 -1.60
C THR A 479 7.08 24.24 -2.59
N VAL A 480 6.47 23.06 -2.65
CA VAL A 480 6.65 22.10 -3.74
C VAL A 480 5.28 21.82 -4.35
N SER A 481 5.12 22.08 -5.64
CA SER A 481 3.88 21.73 -6.36
C SER A 481 3.83 20.24 -6.68
N ILE A 482 2.62 19.73 -6.92
CA ILE A 482 2.47 18.35 -7.40
C ILE A 482 3.12 18.13 -8.77
N LYS A 483 3.15 19.16 -9.62
CA LYS A 483 3.77 19.12 -10.94
C LYS A 483 5.29 18.93 -10.82
N GLU A 484 5.94 19.69 -9.93
CA GLU A 484 7.36 19.51 -9.62
C GLU A 484 7.68 18.09 -9.13
N LEU A 485 6.79 17.49 -8.32
CA LEU A 485 6.97 16.10 -7.87
C LEU A 485 6.91 15.10 -9.04
N GLU A 486 6.00 15.30 -9.99
CA GLU A 486 5.85 14.45 -11.17
C GLU A 486 7.04 14.60 -12.13
N GLU A 487 7.48 15.83 -12.37
CA GLU A 487 8.67 16.13 -13.19
C GLU A 487 9.93 15.51 -12.59
N ALA A 488 10.21 15.76 -11.31
CA ALA A 488 11.39 15.20 -10.64
C ALA A 488 11.38 13.65 -10.62
N ARG A 489 10.18 13.04 -10.52
CA ARG A 489 10.03 11.58 -10.64
C ARG A 489 10.42 11.10 -12.03
N ASP A 490 9.94 11.76 -13.07
CA ASP A 490 10.14 11.33 -14.46
C ASP A 490 11.58 11.59 -14.91
N GLU A 491 12.19 12.71 -14.50
CA GLU A 491 13.63 12.96 -14.65
C GLU A 491 14.46 11.86 -13.98
N ALA A 492 14.20 11.58 -12.70
CA ALA A 492 14.90 10.52 -11.98
C ALA A 492 14.70 9.15 -12.62
N ARG A 493 13.51 8.85 -13.17
CA ARG A 493 13.23 7.58 -13.83
C ARG A 493 14.01 7.41 -15.13
N ASN A 494 14.23 8.48 -15.88
CA ASN A 494 14.79 8.43 -17.22
C ASN A 494 16.32 8.58 -17.26
N ASP A 495 16.93 9.05 -16.17
CA ASP A 495 18.38 9.15 -16.03
C ASP A 495 18.90 8.19 -14.94
N ILE A 496 19.61 7.13 -15.35
CA ILE A 496 20.18 6.13 -14.44
C ILE A 496 21.27 6.70 -13.51
N TYR A 497 21.91 7.80 -13.88
CA TYR A 497 22.92 8.48 -13.07
C TYR A 497 22.32 9.51 -12.12
N HIS A 498 21.02 9.78 -12.20
CA HIS A 498 20.34 10.64 -11.25
C HIS A 498 20.37 10.01 -9.85
N ASP A 499 20.71 10.79 -8.82
CA ASP A 499 20.88 10.31 -7.43
C ASP A 499 19.66 9.54 -6.88
N TYR A 500 18.47 9.87 -7.38
CA TYR A 500 17.20 9.27 -6.96
C TYR A 500 16.65 8.23 -7.94
N HIS A 501 17.41 7.82 -8.97
CA HIS A 501 16.93 6.87 -9.99
C HIS A 501 16.39 5.58 -9.37
N HIS A 502 17.20 4.89 -8.57
CA HIS A 502 16.82 3.62 -7.93
C HIS A 502 15.71 3.74 -6.86
N VAL A 503 15.26 4.96 -6.58
CA VAL A 503 14.13 5.28 -5.70
C VAL A 503 13.07 6.14 -6.39
N TRP A 504 13.06 6.26 -7.73
CA TRP A 504 12.16 7.19 -8.45
C TRP A 504 10.69 6.92 -8.14
N LYS A 505 10.30 5.66 -7.85
CA LYS A 505 8.93 5.29 -7.45
C LYS A 505 8.47 5.99 -6.16
N ALA A 506 9.41 6.41 -5.32
CA ALA A 506 9.16 7.27 -4.18
C ALA A 506 8.61 8.64 -4.61
N GLY A 507 8.93 9.13 -5.81
CA GLY A 507 8.43 10.39 -6.38
C GLY A 507 6.95 10.40 -6.77
N HIS A 508 6.21 9.29 -6.71
CA HIS A 508 4.75 9.33 -6.95
C HIS A 508 4.07 10.24 -5.91
N PRO A 509 3.40 11.33 -6.32
CA PRO A 509 2.81 12.28 -5.38
C PRO A 509 1.87 11.58 -4.41
N PHE A 510 2.17 11.65 -3.10
CA PHE A 510 1.51 10.95 -2.00
C PHE A 510 1.60 9.41 -2.07
N SER A 511 1.12 8.80 -3.16
CA SER A 511 1.23 7.38 -3.48
C SER A 511 0.79 7.16 -4.93
N SER A 512 1.17 6.02 -5.53
CA SER A 512 0.70 5.64 -6.86
C SER A 512 -0.84 5.63 -6.97
N ALA A 513 -1.54 5.23 -5.90
CA ALA A 513 -3.00 5.17 -5.88
C ALA A 513 -3.65 6.57 -5.91
N VAL A 514 -3.15 7.50 -5.10
CA VAL A 514 -3.66 8.89 -5.06
C VAL A 514 -3.36 9.60 -6.38
N SER A 515 -2.14 9.50 -6.90
CA SER A 515 -1.76 10.07 -8.20
C SER A 515 -2.68 9.58 -9.32
N LYS A 516 -3.03 8.29 -9.36
CA LYS A 516 -3.99 7.72 -10.33
C LYS A 516 -5.43 8.18 -10.12
N LEU A 517 -5.91 8.32 -8.88
CA LEU A 517 -7.27 8.79 -8.61
C LEU A 517 -7.54 10.22 -9.11
N ARG A 518 -6.50 11.05 -9.11
CA ARG A 518 -6.55 12.43 -9.63
C ARG A 518 -6.75 12.46 -11.15
N GLN A 519 -6.34 11.40 -11.86
CA GLN A 519 -6.53 11.29 -13.30
C GLN A 519 -8.02 11.01 -13.61
N PRO A 520 -8.68 11.80 -14.48
CA PRO A 520 -10.09 11.60 -14.80
C PRO A 520 -10.39 10.23 -15.43
N GLN A 521 -9.47 9.72 -16.25
CA GLN A 521 -9.64 8.52 -17.07
C GLN A 521 -9.12 7.23 -16.42
N GLU A 522 -8.82 7.21 -15.12
CA GLU A 522 -8.34 5.99 -14.44
C GLU A 522 -9.43 4.89 -14.50
N PRO A 523 -9.19 3.75 -15.18
CA PRO A 523 -10.22 2.73 -15.39
C PRO A 523 -10.52 1.90 -14.13
N TYR A 524 -9.65 1.92 -13.12
CA TYR A 524 -9.82 1.15 -11.88
C TYR A 524 -10.05 2.05 -10.66
N ARG A 525 -10.83 3.13 -10.79
CA ARG A 525 -11.02 4.14 -9.73
C ARG A 525 -11.39 3.53 -8.37
N VAL A 526 -12.32 2.58 -8.34
CA VAL A 526 -12.78 1.94 -7.10
C VAL A 526 -11.64 1.22 -6.39
N LYS A 527 -10.81 0.52 -7.16
CA LYS A 527 -9.61 -0.14 -6.65
C LYS A 527 -8.60 0.88 -6.14
N ARG A 528 -8.33 1.95 -6.89
CA ARG A 528 -7.41 3.00 -6.45
C ARG A 528 -7.88 3.68 -5.18
N ALA A 529 -9.19 3.88 -5.02
CA ALA A 529 -9.79 4.39 -3.80
C ALA A 529 -9.52 3.44 -2.63
N TRP A 530 -9.72 2.13 -2.81
CA TRP A 530 -9.37 1.14 -1.80
C TRP A 530 -7.87 1.18 -1.45
N GLU A 531 -6.96 1.22 -2.44
CA GLU A 531 -5.51 1.32 -2.20
C GLU A 531 -5.14 2.60 -1.44
N ALA A 532 -5.78 3.73 -1.75
CA ALA A 532 -5.46 5.04 -1.19
C ALA A 532 -5.94 5.24 0.26
N VAL A 533 -6.93 4.46 0.73
CA VAL A 533 -7.42 4.52 2.12
C VAL A 533 -6.62 3.65 3.08
N GLN A 534 -5.76 2.76 2.58
CA GLN A 534 -5.02 1.84 3.44
C GLN A 534 -4.09 2.59 4.39
N PHE A 535 -4.10 2.18 5.66
CA PHE A 535 -3.40 2.83 6.77
C PHE A 535 -3.81 4.28 7.07
N ARG A 536 -4.86 4.79 6.43
CA ARG A 536 -5.46 6.05 6.86
C ARG A 536 -6.31 5.86 8.11
N LEU A 537 -6.41 6.92 8.89
CA LEU A 537 -7.11 6.97 10.17
C LEU A 537 -8.38 7.82 10.04
N VAL A 538 -9.46 7.30 10.60
CA VAL A 538 -10.74 8.00 10.75
C VAL A 538 -11.13 7.96 12.22
N GLN A 539 -11.57 9.10 12.76
CA GLN A 539 -12.07 9.16 14.14
C GLN A 539 -13.52 8.66 14.21
N GLU A 540 -14.35 9.13 13.29
CA GLU A 540 -15.76 8.77 13.22
C GLU A 540 -15.99 7.74 12.09
N PRO A 541 -16.31 6.47 12.39
CA PRO A 541 -16.41 5.42 11.37
C PRO A 541 -17.48 5.70 10.31
N GLN A 542 -18.51 6.47 10.67
CA GLN A 542 -19.59 6.88 9.77
C GLN A 542 -19.16 7.87 8.66
N ASP A 543 -17.97 8.46 8.76
CA ASP A 543 -17.39 9.36 7.75
C ASP A 543 -16.75 8.59 6.59
N GLU A 544 -16.39 7.32 6.80
CA GLU A 544 -15.63 6.54 5.82
C GLU A 544 -16.34 6.48 4.46
N ALA A 545 -17.62 6.10 4.45
CA ALA A 545 -18.41 6.00 3.23
C ALA A 545 -18.62 7.37 2.54
N ILE A 546 -18.70 8.46 3.32
CA ILE A 546 -18.83 9.83 2.79
C ILE A 546 -17.57 10.20 2.01
N ILE A 547 -16.39 9.97 2.61
CA ILE A 547 -15.10 10.29 2.00
C ILE A 547 -14.87 9.46 0.73
N LEU A 548 -15.17 8.16 0.79
CA LEU A 548 -15.09 7.27 -0.37
C LEU A 548 -16.01 7.73 -1.50
N ALA A 549 -17.24 8.13 -1.18
CA ALA A 549 -18.19 8.66 -2.16
C ALA A 549 -17.67 9.94 -2.83
N ASN A 550 -17.07 10.86 -2.07
CA ASN A 550 -16.45 12.07 -2.64
C ASN A 550 -15.29 11.74 -3.58
N VAL A 551 -14.36 10.88 -3.15
CA VAL A 551 -13.22 10.41 -3.95
C VAL A 551 -13.65 9.74 -5.27
N LEU A 552 -14.78 9.01 -5.23
CA LEU A 552 -15.37 8.33 -6.39
C LEU A 552 -16.41 9.16 -7.15
N ARG A 553 -16.53 10.46 -6.82
CA ARG A 553 -17.44 11.41 -7.49
C ARG A 553 -18.90 10.92 -7.47
N LEU A 554 -19.32 10.35 -6.35
CA LEU A 554 -20.70 10.00 -6.06
C LEU A 554 -21.41 11.18 -5.36
N ASP A 555 -22.74 11.05 -5.22
CA ASP A 555 -23.60 12.03 -4.56
C ASP A 555 -23.72 11.73 -3.06
N VAL A 556 -22.98 12.48 -2.25
CA VAL A 556 -22.90 12.29 -0.79
C VAL A 556 -24.22 12.60 -0.07
N LYS A 557 -25.08 13.47 -0.61
CA LYS A 557 -26.34 13.84 0.06
C LYS A 557 -27.20 12.61 0.35
N LYS A 558 -27.21 11.67 -0.60
CA LYS A 558 -27.90 10.37 -0.47
C LYS A 558 -27.37 9.49 0.65
N LEU A 559 -26.14 9.70 1.13
CA LEU A 559 -25.56 8.96 2.26
C LEU A 559 -25.88 9.63 3.60
N GLU A 560 -25.95 10.95 3.63
CA GLU A 560 -26.22 11.69 4.86
C GLU A 560 -27.66 11.51 5.35
N GLU A 561 -28.60 11.27 4.43
CA GLU A 561 -29.98 10.87 4.73
C GLU A 561 -30.10 9.52 5.47
N ASN A 562 -29.01 8.74 5.55
CA ASN A 562 -29.00 7.41 6.15
C ASN A 562 -28.35 7.44 7.54
N GLY A 563 -29.17 7.63 8.57
CA GLY A 563 -28.78 7.54 9.98
C GLY A 563 -29.57 8.52 10.85
N ASP A 564 -29.92 8.10 12.06
CA ASP A 564 -30.50 8.98 13.09
C ASP A 564 -29.37 9.45 14.03
N PRO A 565 -29.31 10.74 14.43
CA PRO A 565 -28.36 11.24 15.42
C PRO A 565 -28.32 10.44 16.75
N LEU A 566 -29.39 9.73 17.10
CA LEU A 566 -29.50 8.89 18.29
C LEU A 566 -28.95 7.47 18.10
N GLU A 567 -28.67 7.05 16.87
CA GLU A 567 -28.11 5.73 16.58
C GLU A 567 -26.61 5.64 16.90
N LYS A 568 -26.16 4.43 17.26
CA LYS A 568 -24.72 4.18 17.47
C LYS A 568 -23.95 4.44 16.16
N PRO A 569 -22.80 5.14 16.19
CA PRO A 569 -22.02 5.47 14.99
C PRO A 569 -21.66 4.27 14.10
N SER A 570 -21.43 3.09 14.70
CA SER A 570 -21.15 1.86 13.95
C SER A 570 -22.35 1.38 13.11
N LYS A 571 -23.58 1.55 13.59
CA LYS A 571 -24.80 1.20 12.83
C LYS A 571 -25.01 2.18 11.68
N VAL A 572 -24.80 3.48 11.94
CA VAL A 572 -24.86 4.53 10.90
C VAL A 572 -23.81 4.26 9.82
N ALA A 573 -22.58 3.91 10.22
CA ALA A 573 -21.51 3.53 9.30
C ALA A 573 -21.91 2.34 8.41
N ALA A 574 -22.50 1.28 8.98
CA ALA A 574 -22.96 0.12 8.22
C ALA A 574 -24.07 0.49 7.20
N LYS A 575 -25.07 1.29 7.61
CA LYS A 575 -26.14 1.78 6.71
C LYS A 575 -25.56 2.62 5.55
N ARG A 576 -24.64 3.53 5.86
CA ARG A 576 -23.95 4.35 4.85
C ARG A 576 -23.10 3.49 3.91
N MET A 577 -22.39 2.49 4.42
CA MET A 577 -21.60 1.57 3.57
C MET A 577 -22.50 0.78 2.62
N VAL A 578 -23.65 0.26 3.10
CA VAL A 578 -24.65 -0.40 2.24
C VAL A 578 -25.13 0.55 1.15
N LYS A 579 -25.53 1.78 1.51
CA LYS A 579 -25.99 2.78 0.53
C LYS A 579 -24.90 3.14 -0.47
N PHE A 580 -23.65 3.25 -0.03
CA PHE A 580 -22.49 3.50 -0.88
C PHE A 580 -22.27 2.36 -1.90
N LEU A 581 -22.33 1.10 -1.46
CA LEU A 581 -22.26 -0.06 -2.37
C LEU A 581 -23.39 -0.02 -3.41
N LYS A 582 -24.63 0.31 -3.00
CA LYS A 582 -25.75 0.47 -3.94
C LYS A 582 -25.48 1.55 -4.98
N MET A 583 -24.86 2.66 -4.58
CA MET A 583 -24.51 3.74 -5.50
C MET A 583 -23.37 3.37 -6.46
N LEU A 584 -22.43 2.50 -6.06
CA LEU A 584 -21.40 1.96 -6.93
C LEU A 584 -21.98 1.05 -8.01
N ASP A 585 -22.88 0.14 -7.62
CA ASP A 585 -23.56 -0.79 -8.53
C ASP A 585 -24.42 -0.05 -9.57
N GLN A 586 -25.11 1.01 -9.14
CA GLN A 586 -25.96 1.84 -10.01
C GLN A 586 -25.19 2.74 -10.97
N LYS A 587 -23.89 2.96 -10.73
CA LYS A 587 -23.07 3.90 -11.51
C LYS A 587 -22.29 3.14 -12.61
N PRO A 588 -22.64 3.32 -13.91
CA PRO A 588 -22.12 2.47 -14.99
C PRO A 588 -20.59 2.48 -15.16
N ASP A 589 -19.92 3.57 -14.80
CA ASP A 589 -18.47 3.77 -14.94
C ASP A 589 -17.64 3.26 -13.75
N LEU A 590 -18.27 2.79 -12.66
CA LEU A 590 -17.57 2.31 -11.47
C LEU A 590 -17.79 0.81 -11.23
N GLY A 591 -19.04 0.39 -11.02
CA GLY A 591 -19.39 -0.95 -10.58
C GLY A 591 -18.77 -1.36 -9.22
N ILE A 592 -19.13 -2.55 -8.75
CA ILE A 592 -18.50 -3.15 -7.56
C ILE A 592 -17.45 -4.17 -8.01
N PRO A 593 -16.17 -4.02 -7.64
CA PRO A 593 -15.16 -5.03 -7.94
C PRO A 593 -15.55 -6.38 -7.33
N SER A 594 -15.70 -7.41 -8.16
CA SER A 594 -16.11 -8.76 -7.73
C SER A 594 -15.15 -9.34 -6.67
N GLY A 595 -13.86 -9.00 -6.73
CA GLY A 595 -12.85 -9.41 -5.77
C GLY A 595 -13.02 -8.87 -4.34
N ILE A 596 -13.96 -7.95 -4.11
CA ILE A 596 -14.26 -7.39 -2.78
C ILE A 596 -14.70 -8.47 -1.77
N ILE A 597 -15.23 -9.59 -2.26
CA ILE A 597 -15.67 -10.72 -1.44
C ILE A 597 -14.52 -11.37 -0.66
N PHE A 598 -13.30 -11.30 -1.20
CA PHE A 598 -12.10 -11.92 -0.63
C PHE A 598 -11.42 -11.04 0.44
N LEU A 599 -11.86 -9.78 0.58
CA LEU A 599 -11.32 -8.86 1.58
C LEU A 599 -11.53 -9.41 3.00
N PRO A 600 -10.60 -9.11 3.93
CA PRO A 600 -10.64 -9.61 5.30
C PRO A 600 -11.89 -9.19 6.07
N PRO A 601 -12.21 -9.91 7.17
CA PRO A 601 -13.18 -9.44 8.16
C PRO A 601 -12.72 -8.14 8.86
N PRO A 602 -13.63 -7.40 9.51
CA PRO A 602 -15.05 -7.72 9.68
C PRO A 602 -15.85 -7.50 8.39
N LYS A 603 -16.83 -8.38 8.15
CA LYS A 603 -17.84 -8.22 7.10
C LYS A 603 -19.02 -7.38 7.62
N LEU A 604 -19.85 -6.86 6.72
CA LEU A 604 -21.07 -6.14 7.12
C LEU A 604 -22.05 -7.11 7.78
N ASP A 605 -22.48 -6.75 9.00
CA ASP A 605 -23.56 -7.44 9.72
C ASP A 605 -24.92 -6.86 9.29
N VAL A 606 -25.22 -7.01 8.01
CA VAL A 606 -26.49 -6.61 7.39
C VAL A 606 -26.92 -7.74 6.45
N GLU A 607 -28.17 -8.16 6.57
CA GLU A 607 -28.74 -9.25 5.77
C GLU A 607 -28.54 -9.01 4.25
N GLY A 608 -27.99 -10.01 3.55
CA GLY A 608 -27.64 -9.93 2.13
C GLY A 608 -26.33 -9.19 1.79
N TYR A 609 -25.60 -8.68 2.80
CA TYR A 609 -24.34 -7.93 2.63
C TYR A 609 -23.12 -8.55 3.32
N GLY A 610 -23.24 -9.77 3.85
CA GLY A 610 -22.14 -10.48 4.53
C GLY A 610 -20.90 -10.78 3.66
N TRP A 611 -21.03 -10.64 2.34
CA TRP A 611 -19.92 -10.71 1.37
C TRP A 611 -19.02 -9.46 1.43
N ALA A 612 -19.58 -8.30 1.76
CA ALA A 612 -18.89 -7.01 1.71
C ALA A 612 -18.14 -6.72 3.02
N PRO A 613 -16.97 -6.05 2.95
CA PRO A 613 -16.25 -5.62 4.15
C PRO A 613 -17.04 -4.55 4.91
N GLY A 614 -17.02 -4.61 6.23
CA GLY A 614 -17.60 -3.59 7.10
C GLY A 614 -16.83 -2.26 7.09
N THR A 615 -15.55 -2.32 6.69
CA THR A 615 -14.68 -1.15 6.49
C THR A 615 -13.67 -1.46 5.37
N TRP A 616 -13.36 -0.48 4.55
CA TRP A 616 -12.31 -0.54 3.54
C TRP A 616 -10.93 -0.24 4.14
N LEU A 617 -10.87 0.25 5.40
CA LEU A 617 -9.63 0.54 6.14
C LEU A 617 -8.97 -0.73 6.71
N SER A 618 -8.81 -1.74 5.87
CA SER A 618 -8.26 -3.05 6.25
C SER A 618 -6.79 -3.01 6.70
N LYS A 619 -6.08 -1.90 6.43
CA LYS A 619 -4.65 -1.71 6.71
C LYS A 619 -3.80 -2.77 6.00
N GLN A 620 -4.15 -3.01 4.74
CA GLN A 620 -3.48 -3.94 3.84
C GLN A 620 -2.99 -3.16 2.64
N ALA A 621 -1.69 -3.07 2.40
CA ALA A 621 -1.21 -2.30 1.26
C ALA A 621 -1.43 -3.01 -0.08
N HIS A 622 -1.72 -4.30 -0.06
CA HIS A 622 -1.85 -5.11 -1.28
C HIS A 622 -3.31 -5.37 -1.63
N ALA A 623 -3.78 -4.72 -2.69
CA ALA A 623 -5.09 -4.95 -3.31
C ALA A 623 -5.16 -6.26 -4.12
N TYR A 624 -4.33 -7.25 -3.77
CA TYR A 624 -4.19 -8.51 -4.50
C TYR A 624 -5.56 -9.18 -4.81
N PRO A 625 -6.54 -9.17 -3.89
CA PRO A 625 -7.86 -9.73 -4.17
C PRO A 625 -8.73 -8.86 -5.08
N LEU A 626 -8.52 -7.54 -5.14
CA LEU A 626 -9.29 -6.63 -6.01
C LEU A 626 -8.79 -6.61 -7.46
N MET A 627 -7.58 -7.13 -7.71
CA MET A 627 -6.94 -7.14 -9.04
C MET A 627 -7.22 -8.39 -9.87
N ARG A 628 -7.58 -9.49 -9.22
CA ARG A 628 -7.76 -10.80 -9.84
C ARG A 628 -9.08 -11.37 -9.35
N PRO A 629 -9.92 -11.96 -10.20
CA PRO A 629 -9.76 -12.40 -11.58
C PRO A 629 -10.85 -11.88 -12.56
N GLN A 630 -10.40 -11.46 -13.75
CA GLN A 630 -11.19 -11.38 -15.00
C GLN A 630 -12.33 -10.33 -15.08
N ARG A 631 -11.97 -9.04 -14.97
CA ARG A 631 -12.65 -7.88 -15.63
C ARG A 631 -14.17 -7.70 -15.47
N LEU A 632 -14.84 -8.36 -14.53
CA LEU A 632 -16.29 -8.21 -14.34
C LEU A 632 -16.59 -7.54 -13.00
N ALA A 633 -17.34 -6.44 -13.06
CA ALA A 633 -18.06 -5.92 -11.90
C ALA A 633 -19.03 -7.00 -11.43
N GLY A 634 -19.05 -7.27 -10.13
CA GLY A 634 -20.16 -8.05 -9.56
C GLY A 634 -21.41 -7.19 -9.53
N SER A 635 -22.58 -7.82 -9.54
CA SER A 635 -23.86 -7.14 -9.49
C SER A 635 -24.63 -7.50 -8.24
N MET A 636 -25.33 -6.51 -7.66
CA MET A 636 -26.24 -6.80 -6.57
C MET A 636 -27.49 -7.52 -7.08
N MET A 637 -27.96 -8.51 -6.31
CA MET A 637 -29.27 -9.14 -6.46
C MET A 637 -30.15 -8.79 -5.24
N LYS A 638 -31.44 -9.16 -5.30
CA LYS A 638 -32.48 -8.76 -4.33
C LYS A 638 -32.05 -8.89 -2.86
N GLN A 639 -31.19 -9.85 -2.52
CA GLN A 639 -30.53 -10.01 -1.20
C GLN A 639 -29.16 -10.72 -1.29
N GLY A 640 -28.29 -10.37 -2.23
CA GLY A 640 -26.97 -11.01 -2.36
C GLY A 640 -26.09 -10.38 -3.42
N PHE A 641 -24.91 -10.96 -3.66
CA PHE A 641 -23.95 -10.44 -4.64
C PHE A 641 -23.52 -11.52 -5.63
N LEU A 642 -23.72 -11.23 -6.90
CA LEU A 642 -23.40 -12.11 -8.01
C LEU A 642 -21.99 -11.82 -8.52
N VAL A 643 -21.15 -12.85 -8.53
CA VAL A 643 -19.78 -12.81 -9.06
C VAL A 643 -19.52 -14.02 -9.94
N GLU A 644 -18.51 -13.93 -10.81
CA GLU A 644 -18.08 -15.05 -11.65
C GLU A 644 -16.63 -15.39 -11.33
N PHE A 645 -16.39 -16.56 -10.75
CA PHE A 645 -15.07 -17.05 -10.34
C PHE A 645 -14.91 -18.55 -10.58
N PRO A 646 -13.67 -19.03 -10.80
CA PRO A 646 -13.41 -20.46 -10.74
C PRO A 646 -13.67 -20.98 -9.32
N GLY A 647 -13.85 -22.28 -9.19
CA GLY A 647 -14.03 -22.90 -7.90
C GLY A 647 -13.63 -24.37 -7.86
N LEU A 648 -13.76 -24.94 -6.68
CA LEU A 648 -13.45 -26.33 -6.40
C LEU A 648 -14.57 -26.92 -5.54
N ILE A 649 -15.29 -27.90 -6.08
CA ILE A 649 -16.25 -28.68 -5.28
C ILE A 649 -15.45 -29.68 -4.46
N LEU A 650 -15.72 -29.74 -3.17
CA LEU A 650 -15.03 -30.60 -2.22
C LEU A 650 -15.83 -31.88 -2.00
N HIS A 651 -15.27 -33.00 -2.44
CA HIS A 651 -15.81 -34.33 -2.16
C HIS A 651 -15.17 -34.86 -0.88
N CYS A 652 -15.83 -34.65 0.26
CA CYS A 652 -15.28 -34.95 1.58
C CYS A 652 -15.42 -36.45 1.94
N PRO A 653 -14.40 -37.08 2.55
CA PRO A 653 -14.50 -38.45 3.04
C PRO A 653 -15.38 -38.50 4.30
N HIS A 654 -15.81 -39.70 4.72
CA HIS A 654 -16.56 -39.94 5.97
C HIS A 654 -15.74 -39.70 7.27
N VAL A 655 -14.61 -38.99 7.17
CA VAL A 655 -13.69 -38.73 8.28
C VAL A 655 -13.56 -37.22 8.45
N SER A 656 -13.77 -36.73 9.67
CA SER A 656 -13.62 -35.33 10.04
C SER A 656 -12.19 -34.84 9.87
N LEU A 657 -12.01 -33.56 9.50
CA LEU A 657 -10.69 -32.92 9.50
C LEU A 657 -10.41 -32.27 10.85
N GLU A 658 -9.28 -32.63 11.45
CA GLU A 658 -8.87 -32.09 12.75
C GLU A 658 -8.13 -30.75 12.66
N THR A 659 -7.56 -30.42 11.49
CA THR A 659 -6.69 -29.25 11.33
C THR A 659 -7.15 -28.35 10.18
N GLU A 660 -6.93 -27.04 10.35
CA GLU A 660 -7.21 -26.01 9.34
C GLU A 660 -6.45 -26.21 8.02
N LYS A 661 -5.44 -27.08 8.00
CA LYS A 661 -4.57 -27.34 6.86
C LYS A 661 -4.84 -28.72 6.26
N PHE A 662 -5.10 -28.75 4.96
CA PHE A 662 -5.38 -29.99 4.24
C PHE A 662 -4.89 -29.92 2.79
N TRP A 663 -4.92 -31.06 2.09
CA TRP A 663 -4.49 -31.16 0.70
C TRP A 663 -5.59 -31.75 -0.17
N ILE A 664 -5.68 -31.27 -1.39
CA ILE A 664 -6.69 -31.68 -2.35
C ILE A 664 -6.02 -32.08 -3.67
N PRO A 665 -6.19 -33.32 -4.16
CA PRO A 665 -5.77 -33.69 -5.50
C PRO A 665 -6.67 -32.99 -6.51
N VAL A 666 -6.05 -32.40 -7.54
CA VAL A 666 -6.75 -31.59 -8.56
C VAL A 666 -6.39 -31.99 -9.99
N GLN A 667 -5.78 -33.17 -10.15
CA GLN A 667 -5.44 -33.74 -11.45
C GLN A 667 -5.44 -35.28 -11.34
N GLN A 668 -5.93 -35.95 -12.39
CA GLN A 668 -6.04 -37.42 -12.48
C GLN A 668 -4.73 -38.17 -12.22
N SER A 669 -3.58 -37.59 -12.58
CA SER A 669 -2.25 -38.20 -12.38
C SER A 669 -1.73 -38.14 -10.93
N LEU A 670 -2.43 -37.45 -10.03
CA LEU A 670 -1.99 -37.21 -8.64
C LEU A 670 -0.63 -36.48 -8.52
N HIS A 671 -0.17 -35.81 -9.56
CA HIS A 671 1.04 -34.97 -9.51
C HIS A 671 0.77 -33.53 -9.07
N LYS A 672 -0.48 -33.09 -9.06
CA LYS A 672 -0.87 -31.75 -8.63
C LYS A 672 -1.81 -31.82 -7.44
N TRP A 673 -1.33 -31.24 -6.34
CA TRP A 673 -2.05 -31.13 -5.09
C TRP A 673 -2.11 -29.67 -4.69
N TYR A 674 -3.31 -29.21 -4.35
CA TYR A 674 -3.45 -27.93 -3.68
C TYR A 674 -3.35 -28.12 -2.18
N LYS A 675 -2.42 -27.39 -1.58
CA LYS A 675 -2.35 -27.18 -0.15
C LYS A 675 -3.30 -26.04 0.22
N VAL A 676 -4.23 -26.32 1.13
CA VAL A 676 -5.25 -25.37 1.58
C VAL A 676 -5.08 -25.10 3.07
N VAL A 677 -5.24 -23.84 3.48
CA VAL A 677 -5.28 -23.42 4.89
C VAL A 677 -6.51 -22.56 5.12
N ALA A 678 -7.42 -22.99 5.99
CA ALA A 678 -8.59 -22.22 6.40
C ALA A 678 -8.20 -21.09 7.36
N ASP A 679 -8.65 -19.87 7.08
CA ASP A 679 -8.49 -18.70 7.94
C ASP A 679 -9.83 -18.32 8.57
N ARG A 680 -9.98 -18.70 9.85
CA ARG A 680 -11.19 -18.47 10.66
C ARG A 680 -11.10 -17.25 11.59
N GLY A 681 -10.04 -16.45 11.52
CA GLY A 681 -9.91 -15.23 12.33
C GLY A 681 -9.77 -15.46 13.85
N GLY A 682 -9.40 -16.67 14.28
CA GLY A 682 -8.88 -16.96 15.63
C GLY A 682 -9.89 -16.96 16.80
N LYS A 683 -11.19 -16.84 16.56
CA LYS A 683 -12.24 -16.95 17.60
C LYS A 683 -13.36 -17.88 17.15
N GLY A 684 -13.41 -19.08 17.73
CA GLY A 684 -14.51 -20.01 17.47
C GLY A 684 -14.32 -21.38 18.09
N GLN A 685 -15.35 -22.20 17.90
CA GLN A 685 -15.38 -23.65 18.15
C GLN A 685 -14.19 -24.36 17.49
N ASP A 686 -13.78 -25.51 18.04
CA ASP A 686 -12.74 -26.40 17.51
C ASP A 686 -12.86 -26.58 15.98
N PHE A 687 -11.73 -26.76 15.27
CA PHE A 687 -11.78 -26.88 13.81
C PHE A 687 -12.59 -28.07 13.34
N LYS A 688 -12.48 -29.19 14.05
CA LYS A 688 -13.23 -30.41 13.75
C LYS A 688 -14.73 -30.15 13.83
N ASP A 689 -15.18 -29.54 14.93
CA ASP A 689 -16.59 -29.25 15.14
C ASP A 689 -17.17 -28.31 14.08
N PHE A 690 -16.42 -27.26 13.72
CA PHE A 690 -16.81 -26.35 12.64
C PHE A 690 -16.91 -27.07 11.30
N TRP A 691 -15.92 -27.91 10.99
CA TRP A 691 -15.88 -28.68 9.76
C TRP A 691 -17.08 -29.62 9.69
N ASP A 692 -17.33 -30.37 10.77
CA ASP A 692 -18.44 -31.30 10.90
C ASP A 692 -19.79 -30.57 10.75
N THR A 693 -19.95 -29.42 11.41
CA THR A 693 -21.21 -28.66 11.42
C THR A 693 -21.51 -28.01 10.08
N HIS A 694 -20.51 -27.39 9.43
CA HIS A 694 -20.74 -26.48 8.31
C HIS A 694 -20.27 -26.99 6.95
N VAL A 695 -19.32 -27.91 6.92
CA VAL A 695 -18.69 -28.39 5.67
C VAL A 695 -19.11 -29.83 5.39
N PHE A 696 -18.89 -30.73 6.33
CA PHE A 696 -19.18 -32.16 6.19
C PHE A 696 -20.67 -32.43 5.96
N ASN A 697 -21.54 -31.80 6.75
CA ASN A 697 -22.99 -31.92 6.61
C ASN A 697 -23.58 -31.03 5.51
N SER A 698 -22.76 -30.27 4.77
CA SER A 698 -23.25 -29.44 3.66
C SER A 698 -23.50 -30.29 2.43
N ASN A 699 -24.57 -29.96 1.70
CA ASN A 699 -24.67 -30.38 0.32
C ASN A 699 -23.60 -29.62 -0.48
N GLU A 700 -22.67 -30.34 -1.11
CA GLU A 700 -21.67 -29.80 -2.04
C GLU A 700 -20.83 -28.60 -1.50
N PRO A 701 -20.03 -28.78 -0.43
CA PRO A 701 -19.13 -27.74 0.04
C PRO A 701 -18.14 -27.33 -1.05
N SER A 702 -17.85 -26.05 -1.18
CA SER A 702 -17.06 -25.53 -2.30
C SER A 702 -16.04 -24.49 -1.86
N ILE A 703 -14.96 -24.35 -2.60
CA ILE A 703 -14.02 -23.23 -2.51
C ILE A 703 -14.19 -22.34 -3.74
N ILE A 704 -14.60 -21.09 -3.54
CA ILE A 704 -14.50 -20.06 -4.57
C ILE A 704 -13.03 -19.63 -4.66
N MET A 705 -12.43 -19.72 -5.83
CA MET A 705 -11.00 -19.45 -6.03
C MET A 705 -10.78 -18.09 -6.69
N SER A 706 -9.83 -17.30 -6.19
CA SER A 706 -9.48 -16.01 -6.83
C SER A 706 -8.67 -16.18 -8.13
N THR A 707 -8.19 -17.38 -8.44
CA THR A 707 -7.44 -17.69 -9.66
C THR A 707 -7.80 -19.08 -10.17
N LYS A 708 -7.71 -19.30 -11.49
CA LYS A 708 -8.00 -20.62 -12.11
C LYS A 708 -6.95 -21.66 -11.74
N THR A 709 -5.68 -21.25 -11.67
CA THR A 709 -4.54 -22.14 -11.49
C THR A 709 -3.55 -21.60 -10.45
N PRO A 710 -3.85 -21.77 -9.14
CA PRO A 710 -2.87 -21.54 -8.08
C PRO A 710 -1.53 -22.21 -8.40
N ARG A 711 -0.46 -21.42 -8.27
CA ARG A 711 0.93 -21.86 -8.46
C ARG A 711 1.60 -22.01 -7.10
N GLU A 712 2.90 -21.75 -7.01
CA GLU A 712 3.70 -21.93 -5.79
C GLU A 712 3.41 -20.91 -4.68
N ARG A 713 2.74 -19.80 -5.02
CA ARG A 713 2.35 -18.74 -4.08
C ARG A 713 0.96 -19.01 -3.54
N TRP A 714 0.72 -18.53 -2.32
CA TRP A 714 -0.60 -18.52 -1.71
C TRP A 714 -1.54 -17.59 -2.46
N GLU A 715 -2.67 -18.15 -2.88
CA GLU A 715 -3.81 -17.48 -3.49
C GLU A 715 -4.97 -17.49 -2.51
N ILE A 716 -5.83 -16.47 -2.55
CA ILE A 716 -6.99 -16.37 -1.66
C ILE A 716 -8.19 -17.10 -2.27
N GLY A 717 -9.02 -17.67 -1.41
CA GLY A 717 -10.33 -18.22 -1.76
C GLY A 717 -11.33 -18.03 -0.63
N LEU A 718 -12.57 -18.43 -0.88
CA LEU A 718 -13.62 -18.52 0.13
C LEU A 718 -14.10 -19.95 0.23
N LEU A 719 -14.07 -20.52 1.44
CA LEU A 719 -14.82 -21.73 1.72
C LEU A 719 -16.28 -21.34 1.90
N VAL A 720 -17.15 -21.97 1.12
CA VAL A 720 -18.56 -21.63 1.06
C VAL A 720 -19.44 -22.86 1.21
N GLN A 721 -20.59 -22.62 1.84
CA GLN A 721 -21.66 -23.60 1.98
C GLN A 721 -22.71 -23.34 0.90
N THR A 722 -23.13 -24.39 0.18
CA THR A 722 -24.18 -24.26 -0.84
C THR A 722 -25.56 -24.20 -0.18
N LYS A 723 -26.34 -23.18 -0.56
CA LYS A 723 -27.75 -23.00 -0.17
C LYS A 723 -28.72 -23.55 -1.22
N GLY A 724 -28.32 -23.57 -2.50
CA GLY A 724 -29.16 -24.04 -3.60
C GLY A 724 -28.60 -23.67 -4.98
N LEU A 725 -29.36 -24.02 -6.02
CA LEU A 725 -29.04 -23.77 -7.43
C LEU A 725 -30.22 -23.03 -8.11
N LEU A 726 -29.94 -22.05 -8.97
CA LEU A 726 -30.94 -21.40 -9.83
C LEU A 726 -30.65 -21.61 -11.32
N THR A 727 -31.64 -21.26 -12.17
CA THR A 727 -31.56 -21.24 -13.65
C THR A 727 -30.95 -22.52 -14.24
N ARG A 728 -31.53 -23.69 -13.90
CA ARG A 728 -31.07 -25.01 -14.37
C ARG A 728 -29.63 -25.38 -13.98
N GLY A 729 -29.09 -24.81 -12.90
CA GLY A 729 -27.76 -25.13 -12.37
C GLY A 729 -26.67 -24.11 -12.70
N GLU A 730 -26.99 -23.04 -13.42
CA GLU A 730 -26.00 -22.05 -13.86
C GLU A 730 -25.51 -21.12 -12.72
N VAL A 731 -26.34 -20.84 -11.70
CA VAL A 731 -25.97 -19.97 -10.58
C VAL A 731 -26.02 -20.72 -9.26
N ARG A 732 -24.89 -20.73 -8.54
CA ARG A 732 -24.75 -21.35 -7.23
C ARG A 732 -25.00 -20.34 -6.13
N TRP A 733 -25.99 -20.59 -5.28
CA TRP A 733 -26.29 -19.75 -4.12
C TRP A 733 -25.52 -20.28 -2.94
N VAL A 734 -24.74 -19.41 -2.31
CA VAL A 734 -23.79 -19.82 -1.29
C VAL A 734 -23.76 -18.85 -0.13
N ARG A 735 -23.30 -19.34 1.02
CA ARG A 735 -22.95 -18.56 2.20
C ARG A 735 -21.46 -18.69 2.44
N THR A 736 -20.79 -17.59 2.77
CA THR A 736 -19.38 -17.64 3.17
C THR A 736 -19.23 -18.26 4.56
N LEU A 737 -18.37 -19.26 4.68
CA LEU A 737 -17.99 -19.87 5.96
C LEU A 737 -16.72 -19.21 6.50
N CYS A 738 -15.65 -19.20 5.70
CA CYS A 738 -14.39 -18.56 6.04
C CYS A 738 -13.54 -18.29 4.79
N ARG A 739 -12.42 -17.58 4.97
CA ARG A 739 -11.41 -17.45 3.92
C ARG A 739 -10.53 -18.69 3.90
N VAL A 740 -9.92 -18.96 2.75
CA VAL A 740 -8.92 -20.03 2.61
C VAL A 740 -7.72 -19.53 1.80
N TRP A 741 -6.54 -20.03 2.12
CA TRP A 741 -5.32 -19.86 1.34
C TRP A 741 -5.04 -21.13 0.56
N VAL A 742 -4.82 -21.00 -0.75
CA VAL A 742 -4.66 -22.13 -1.68
C VAL A 742 -3.35 -21.94 -2.45
N ARG A 743 -2.49 -22.96 -2.48
CA ARG A 743 -1.31 -22.99 -3.36
C ARG A 743 -1.03 -24.40 -3.87
N LEU A 744 -0.27 -24.51 -4.95
CA LEU A 744 0.31 -25.77 -5.38
C LEU A 744 1.36 -26.24 -4.35
N GLU A 745 1.27 -27.51 -3.95
CA GLU A 745 2.32 -28.16 -3.16
C GLU A 745 3.54 -28.44 -4.04
N THR A 746 4.68 -27.88 -3.65
CA THR A 746 5.94 -27.99 -4.41
C THR A 746 6.92 -28.97 -3.77
N ASN A 747 6.62 -29.46 -2.57
CA ASN A 747 7.41 -30.50 -1.94
C ASN A 747 7.09 -31.87 -2.56
N THR A 748 8.01 -32.39 -3.36
CA THR A 748 7.86 -33.66 -4.09
C THR A 748 7.70 -34.87 -3.18
N ASN A 749 8.30 -34.86 -1.98
CA ASN A 749 8.11 -35.93 -0.99
C ASN A 749 6.66 -35.94 -0.49
N ILE A 750 6.12 -34.77 -0.11
CA ILE A 750 4.72 -34.65 0.32
C ILE A 750 3.76 -35.11 -0.79
N VAL A 751 3.99 -34.66 -2.04
CA VAL A 751 3.16 -35.06 -3.19
C VAL A 751 3.20 -36.57 -3.42
N ARG A 752 4.39 -37.18 -3.34
CA ARG A 752 4.54 -38.63 -3.47
C ARG A 752 3.79 -39.37 -2.38
N ASP A 753 3.95 -38.96 -1.12
CA ASP A 753 3.36 -39.64 0.03
C ASP A 753 1.82 -39.52 0.01
N LEU A 754 1.27 -38.34 -0.31
CA LEU A 754 -0.16 -38.13 -0.52
C LEU A 754 -0.71 -38.95 -1.69
N GLY A 755 0.05 -39.04 -2.80
CA GLY A 755 -0.30 -39.85 -3.96
C GLY A 755 -0.38 -41.34 -3.63
N ASN A 756 0.52 -41.86 -2.78
CA ASN A 756 0.48 -43.25 -2.33
C ASN A 756 -0.72 -43.50 -1.40
N GLN A 757 -0.97 -42.61 -0.43
CA GLN A 757 -2.12 -42.71 0.46
C GLN A 757 -3.46 -42.71 -0.29
N PHE A 758 -3.59 -41.88 -1.33
CA PHE A 758 -4.82 -41.83 -2.14
C PHE A 758 -5.08 -43.14 -2.89
N ARG A 759 -4.02 -43.83 -3.34
CA ARG A 759 -4.14 -45.14 -3.99
C ARG A 759 -4.49 -46.26 -3.01
N GLU A 760 -3.97 -46.20 -1.79
CA GLU A 760 -4.19 -47.21 -0.76
C GLU A 760 -5.55 -47.05 -0.04
N LYS A 761 -5.99 -45.80 0.19
CA LYS A 761 -7.14 -45.46 1.04
C LYS A 761 -8.03 -44.38 0.42
N GLY A 762 -8.33 -44.50 -0.88
CA GLY A 762 -9.08 -43.48 -1.64
C GLY A 762 -10.39 -43.03 -0.98
N ASN A 763 -11.17 -43.95 -0.40
CA ASN A 763 -12.45 -43.64 0.25
C ASN A 763 -12.32 -42.79 1.54
N ALA A 764 -11.11 -42.67 2.08
CA ALA A 764 -10.81 -41.87 3.28
C ALA A 764 -10.17 -40.52 2.95
N MET A 765 -10.00 -40.18 1.66
CA MET A 765 -9.37 -38.94 1.23
C MET A 765 -10.31 -38.05 0.43
N MET A 766 -10.22 -36.74 0.68
CA MET A 766 -10.95 -35.75 -0.08
C MET A 766 -10.36 -35.58 -1.48
N PHE A 767 -11.22 -35.30 -2.46
CA PHE A 767 -10.79 -34.84 -3.78
C PHE A 767 -11.58 -33.62 -4.25
N GLY A 768 -10.99 -32.86 -5.16
CA GLY A 768 -11.55 -31.62 -5.65
C GLY A 768 -11.96 -31.71 -7.12
N GLU A 769 -13.20 -31.36 -7.42
CA GLU A 769 -13.68 -31.21 -8.79
C GLU A 769 -13.62 -29.73 -9.20
N ARG A 770 -12.94 -29.46 -10.32
CA ARG A 770 -12.67 -28.09 -10.76
C ARG A 770 -13.84 -27.49 -11.54
N LEU A 771 -14.17 -26.26 -11.18
CA LEU A 771 -15.07 -25.38 -11.93
C LEU A 771 -14.22 -24.27 -12.59
N GLU A 772 -14.11 -24.30 -13.91
CA GLU A 772 -13.26 -23.38 -14.68
C GLU A 772 -13.78 -21.92 -14.70
N SER A 773 -15.10 -21.75 -14.71
CA SER A 773 -15.82 -20.48 -14.51
C SER A 773 -17.22 -20.78 -13.99
N GLN A 774 -17.61 -20.15 -12.89
CA GLN A 774 -18.90 -20.41 -12.24
C GLN A 774 -19.46 -19.09 -11.70
N LYS A 775 -20.77 -18.89 -11.87
CA LYS A 775 -21.50 -17.79 -11.24
C LYS A 775 -21.90 -18.16 -9.81
N TRP A 776 -21.54 -17.30 -8.86
CA TRP A 776 -21.81 -17.46 -7.44
C TRP A 776 -22.65 -16.30 -6.94
N CYS A 777 -23.79 -16.58 -6.32
CA CYS A 777 -24.55 -15.60 -5.55
C CYS A 777 -24.26 -15.78 -4.06
N ILE A 778 -23.54 -14.84 -3.47
CA ILE A 778 -23.12 -14.89 -2.07
C ILE A 778 -24.15 -14.17 -1.20
N ASP A 779 -24.53 -14.83 -0.10
CA ASP A 779 -25.52 -14.41 0.89
C ASP A 779 -26.94 -14.19 0.39
N GLY A 780 -27.21 -14.57 -0.87
CA GLY A 780 -28.54 -14.65 -1.43
C GLY A 780 -29.50 -15.54 -0.61
N THR A 781 -30.79 -15.16 -0.61
CA THR A 781 -31.95 -16.03 -0.34
C THR A 781 -32.59 -16.55 -1.63
N SER A 782 -32.69 -17.87 -1.81
CA SER A 782 -33.61 -18.42 -2.82
C SER A 782 -35.04 -18.02 -2.45
N LEU A 783 -35.77 -17.41 -3.38
CA LEU A 783 -37.20 -17.18 -3.23
C LEU A 783 -37.96 -18.50 -3.06
#